data_AF-A0A348N1Q0-F1
#
_entry.id   AF-A0A348N1Q0-F1
#
_cell.length_a   1.000
_cell.length_b   1.000
_cell.length_c   1.000
_cell.angle_alpha   90.00
_cell.angle_beta   90.00
_cell.angle_gamma   90.00
#
_symmetry.space_group_name_H-M   'P 1'
#
loop_
_entity.id
_entity.type
_entity.pdbx_description
1 polymer ?
#
loop_
_entity_poly.entity_id
_entity_poly.type
_entity_poly.pdbx_seq_one_letter_code
_entity_poly.pdbx_strand_id
1 'polypeptide(L)'
;MWLLSRLVQIYTRKRTWAQSRKSGSLEGRQTGSSGGMSTTELLIRLELVMGQDGKLPLIDYANKMAKLSHPLQLYIFEQINWLSDLSYTHADKFLQIAPEALTAMEQKEYQRWLSQIKQALTGNDSASADALLIDYQSFLSLSDKTAYLSDITYNLEKLTYSLLKQELVIHEAEQTSDQSVAFYTDHDALYLPNSIQLFDKDNNLRLYKVMTFHLISQIQQHSEQALGQLNEAIKYHGEGFLALFSTIETLRIDQCIQHDYPGIWREISQLNTLTAVTYPEELFAGQDIRTVQSSLHLTASLLESTDRVLPTLSYQPVFNIDLMAKAQRLVHQRRAPLILNPTKDVDESLLDTTGDPRIADRGYLRSVNNNQDGSSVLASPPPGWIPAEAAQQEEEEVTVKHHEKGVFYYREWDTSLKKYRQDWCKLKEIVELPSDAVANIEQTQALRHAEYKIRKTFDKLINDQKFMRAQADGDEVDIDAWVSARTNPRRDSDDFQNVYIRNNRNNRNIAIMFAVDLSGSTSGWKNEMIKQSTWLLCKTLARLGDQYAVYGFSGSGRKQCEIFPVKTFNEAYSAAVDTRISAMKPHQYTRMGAAIRHLSTILGKTTAKTRILFVLTDGRPDDLDSYRGQYGVEDTRIALNEAKALSLKPFVLTFDKEGMDYLPYMLGSNRYQLITDIGQLPIQISTIYKQLTT
;
A
#
# COMPACT_ATOMS: atom_id res chain seq x y z
N MET A 1 -33.37 -51.24 28.31
CA MET A 1 -33.27 -49.76 28.17
C MET A 1 -31.86 -49.20 28.37
N TRP A 2 -30.98 -49.78 29.20
CA TRP A 2 -29.62 -49.23 29.41
C TRP A 2 -28.60 -49.53 28.29
N LEU A 3 -28.76 -50.62 27.54
CA LEU A 3 -27.86 -50.99 26.43
C LEU A 3 -28.13 -50.23 25.11
N LEU A 4 -29.38 -49.77 24.89
CA LEU A 4 -29.75 -48.97 23.71
C LEU A 4 -29.27 -47.52 23.81
N SER A 5 -29.23 -46.95 25.02
CA SER A 5 -28.67 -45.61 25.29
C SER A 5 -27.19 -45.52 24.91
N ARG A 6 -26.39 -46.55 25.27
CA ARG A 6 -24.95 -46.59 24.94
C ARG A 6 -24.69 -46.79 23.44
N LEU A 7 -25.54 -47.55 22.74
CA LEU A 7 -25.41 -47.73 21.28
C LEU A 7 -25.77 -46.47 20.50
N VAL A 8 -26.77 -45.69 20.94
CA VAL A 8 -27.09 -44.38 20.34
C VAL A 8 -26.00 -43.35 20.61
N GLN A 9 -25.34 -43.38 21.78
CA GLN A 9 -24.20 -42.50 22.09
C GLN A 9 -22.92 -42.88 21.33
N ILE A 10 -22.72 -44.16 21.00
CA ILE A 10 -21.60 -44.63 20.15
C ILE A 10 -21.89 -44.35 18.66
N TYR A 11 -23.15 -44.39 18.22
CA TYR A 11 -23.54 -44.06 16.84
C TYR A 11 -23.56 -42.55 16.56
N THR A 12 -23.85 -41.71 17.57
CA THR A 12 -23.79 -40.24 17.44
C THR A 12 -22.35 -39.70 17.51
N ARG A 13 -21.45 -40.34 18.26
CA ARG A 13 -20.00 -39.98 18.25
C ARG A 13 -19.25 -40.42 16.99
N LYS A 14 -19.73 -41.41 16.23
CA LYS A 14 -19.09 -41.84 14.98
C LYS A 14 -19.49 -41.03 13.74
N ARG A 15 -20.46 -40.12 13.84
CA ARG A 15 -20.93 -39.30 12.72
C ARG A 15 -20.30 -37.90 12.64
N THR A 16 -19.47 -37.51 13.61
CA THR A 16 -18.73 -36.23 13.61
C THR A 16 -17.31 -36.30 13.03
N TRP A 17 -16.85 -37.48 12.58
CA TRP A 17 -15.52 -37.67 11.97
C TRP A 17 -15.57 -37.95 10.46
N ALA A 18 -16.69 -37.64 9.83
CA ALA A 18 -16.87 -37.75 8.38
C ALA A 18 -17.51 -36.48 7.78
N GLN A 19 -17.23 -35.31 8.37
CA GLN A 19 -17.34 -34.07 7.61
C GLN A 19 -16.15 -34.03 6.66
N SER A 20 -16.47 -34.13 5.37
CA SER A 20 -15.62 -33.81 4.24
C SER A 20 -14.57 -32.77 4.62
N ARG A 21 -13.28 -33.12 4.51
CA ARG A 21 -12.18 -32.17 4.59
C ARG A 21 -12.48 -31.05 3.59
N LYS A 22 -12.97 -29.89 4.07
CA LYS A 22 -13.13 -28.70 3.24
C LYS A 22 -11.77 -28.44 2.59
N SER A 23 -11.72 -28.33 1.26
CA SER A 23 -10.49 -28.15 0.45
C SER A 23 -9.76 -26.81 0.67
N GLY A 24 -10.04 -26.12 1.79
CA GLY A 24 -9.52 -24.81 2.16
C GLY A 24 -9.06 -24.70 3.62
N SER A 25 -9.20 -25.75 4.45
CA SER A 25 -8.66 -25.70 5.82
C SER A 25 -7.14 -25.51 5.78
N LEU A 26 -6.61 -24.79 6.76
CA LEU A 26 -5.18 -24.50 6.90
C LEU A 26 -4.30 -25.75 6.82
N GLU A 27 -4.83 -26.88 7.31
CA GLU A 27 -4.17 -28.19 7.29
C GLU A 27 -4.30 -28.90 5.92
N GLY A 28 -5.44 -28.78 5.24
CA GLY A 28 -5.70 -29.47 3.96
C GLY A 28 -4.83 -28.99 2.79
N ARG A 29 -4.24 -27.79 2.88
CA ARG A 29 -3.32 -27.25 1.87
C ARG A 29 -1.86 -27.69 2.04
N GLN A 30 -1.52 -28.41 3.10
CA GLN A 30 -0.15 -28.84 3.40
C GLN A 30 0.00 -30.35 3.26
N THR A 31 -0.18 -30.89 2.06
CA THR A 31 0.22 -32.29 1.76
C THR A 31 1.67 -32.33 1.28
N GLY A 32 2.59 -32.17 2.23
CA GLY A 32 4.02 -32.36 2.03
C GLY A 32 4.66 -32.63 3.38
N SER A 33 5.21 -33.84 3.54
CA SER A 33 5.90 -34.34 4.74
C SER A 33 6.83 -33.28 5.38
N SER A 34 6.56 -32.87 6.63
CA SER A 34 7.54 -32.16 7.46
C SER A 34 7.20 -32.34 8.95
N GLY A 35 8.12 -32.94 9.71
CA GLY A 35 7.95 -33.28 11.12
C GLY A 35 7.61 -32.07 12.00
N GLY A 36 6.52 -32.18 12.76
CA GLY A 36 6.20 -31.28 13.87
C GLY A 36 7.16 -31.48 15.05
N MET A 37 7.16 -30.52 15.97
CA MET A 37 7.89 -30.65 17.24
C MET A 37 7.40 -31.89 18.00
N SER A 38 8.31 -32.53 18.72
CA SER A 38 7.95 -33.63 19.62
C SER A 38 7.05 -33.14 20.75
N THR A 39 6.21 -34.00 21.30
CA THR A 39 5.35 -33.66 22.45
C THR A 39 6.15 -33.14 23.64
N THR A 40 7.36 -33.67 23.86
CA THR A 40 8.29 -33.21 24.90
C THR A 40 8.81 -31.80 24.63
N GLU A 41 9.14 -31.48 23.38
CA GLU A 41 9.57 -30.13 23.00
C GLU A 41 8.42 -29.11 23.12
N LEU A 42 7.21 -29.49 22.70
CA LEU A 42 6.01 -28.66 22.85
C LEU A 42 5.70 -28.37 24.31
N LEU A 43 5.83 -29.37 25.19
CA LEU A 43 5.62 -29.22 26.63
C LEU A 43 6.59 -28.19 27.22
N ILE A 44 7.89 -28.34 26.95
CA ILE A 44 8.92 -27.41 27.46
C ILE A 44 8.62 -25.97 27.01
N ARG A 45 8.23 -25.77 25.75
CA ARG A 45 7.88 -24.44 25.25
C ARG A 45 6.61 -23.87 25.88
N LEU A 46 5.60 -24.70 26.12
CA LEU A 46 4.39 -24.27 26.82
C LEU A 46 4.68 -23.90 28.28
N GLU A 47 5.56 -24.64 28.96
CA GLU A 47 6.02 -24.30 30.31
C GLU A 47 6.80 -22.98 30.36
N LEU A 48 7.55 -22.63 29.31
CA LEU A 48 8.25 -21.35 29.24
C LEU A 48 7.29 -20.16 29.07
N VAL A 49 6.19 -20.34 28.34
CA VAL A 49 5.23 -19.26 28.03
C VAL A 49 4.16 -19.12 29.12
N MET A 50 3.61 -20.24 29.60
CA MET A 50 2.57 -20.25 30.64
C MET A 50 3.16 -20.32 32.06
N GLY A 51 4.46 -20.53 32.21
CA GLY A 51 5.10 -20.72 33.52
C GLY A 51 4.94 -22.15 34.06
N GLN A 52 5.81 -22.50 35.01
CA GLN A 52 5.84 -23.82 35.66
C GLN A 52 4.83 -23.94 36.82
N ASP A 53 4.31 -22.82 37.29
CA ASP A 53 3.46 -22.75 38.48
C ASP A 53 1.97 -22.78 38.13
N GLY A 54 1.39 -24.00 38.09
CA GLY A 54 0.02 -24.22 38.53
C GLY A 54 -0.94 -24.88 37.54
N LYS A 55 -1.49 -26.03 37.97
CA LYS A 55 -2.81 -26.66 37.66
C LYS A 55 -3.27 -26.84 36.19
N LEU A 56 -2.57 -26.30 35.19
CA LEU A 56 -2.96 -26.41 33.80
C LEU A 56 -2.50 -27.75 33.21
N PRO A 57 -3.35 -28.44 32.41
CA PRO A 57 -2.99 -29.69 31.75
C PRO A 57 -2.12 -29.44 30.50
N LEU A 58 -0.93 -28.85 30.69
CA LEU A 58 -0.01 -28.49 29.59
C LEU A 58 0.37 -29.70 28.71
N ILE A 59 0.45 -30.89 29.31
CA ILE A 59 0.69 -32.14 28.58
C ILE A 59 -0.44 -32.46 27.59
N ASP A 60 -1.70 -32.17 27.95
CA ASP A 60 -2.84 -32.41 27.07
C ASP A 60 -2.84 -31.42 25.89
N TYR A 61 -2.44 -30.18 26.13
CA TYR A 61 -2.25 -29.19 25.07
C TYR A 61 -1.13 -29.57 24.11
N ALA A 62 0.02 -29.99 24.63
CA ALA A 62 1.13 -30.49 23.83
C ALA A 62 0.71 -31.69 22.95
N ASN A 63 -0.06 -32.64 23.51
CA ASN A 63 -0.58 -33.79 22.78
C ASN A 63 -1.58 -33.40 21.67
N LYS A 64 -2.40 -32.37 21.88
CA LYS A 64 -3.30 -31.85 20.84
C LYS A 64 -2.51 -31.12 19.73
N MET A 65 -1.54 -30.27 20.10
CA MET A 65 -0.71 -29.51 19.17
C MET A 65 0.21 -30.40 18.33
N ALA A 66 0.70 -31.51 18.88
CA ALA A 66 1.55 -32.47 18.17
C ALA A 66 0.89 -33.07 16.92
N LYS A 67 -0.45 -33.03 16.82
CA LYS A 67 -1.19 -33.50 15.64
C LYS A 67 -1.17 -32.50 14.48
N LEU A 68 -0.84 -31.24 14.73
CA LEU A 68 -0.78 -30.17 13.73
C LEU A 68 0.57 -30.14 13.02
N SER A 69 0.63 -29.48 11.86
CA SER A 69 1.89 -29.23 11.16
C SER A 69 2.78 -28.25 11.94
N HIS A 70 4.11 -28.35 11.77
CA HIS A 70 5.09 -27.47 12.44
C HIS A 70 4.76 -25.96 12.31
N PRO A 71 4.35 -25.43 11.14
CA PRO A 71 3.96 -24.03 11.02
C PRO A 71 2.76 -23.65 11.89
N LEU A 72 1.75 -24.53 12.01
CA LEU A 72 0.57 -24.28 12.85
C LEU A 72 0.92 -24.31 14.34
N GLN A 73 1.85 -25.18 14.74
CA GLN A 73 2.38 -25.20 16.11
C GLN A 73 3.04 -23.87 16.46
N LEU A 74 3.91 -23.35 15.59
CA LEU A 74 4.54 -22.04 15.79
C LEU A 74 3.52 -20.90 15.85
N TYR A 75 2.51 -20.94 14.98
CA TYR A 75 1.46 -19.93 14.94
C TYR A 75 0.69 -19.87 16.26
N ILE A 76 0.35 -21.02 16.87
CA ILE A 76 -0.28 -21.07 18.19
C ILE A 76 0.62 -20.40 19.25
N PHE A 77 1.92 -20.68 19.28
CA PHE A 77 2.84 -20.08 20.24
C PHE A 77 2.93 -18.56 20.12
N GLU A 78 2.95 -18.03 18.89
CA GLU A 78 2.93 -16.58 18.65
C GLU A 78 1.69 -15.94 19.28
N GLN A 79 0.52 -16.56 19.12
CA GLN A 79 -0.72 -16.00 19.64
C GLN A 79 -0.85 -16.14 21.16
N ILE A 80 -0.38 -17.25 21.73
CA ILE A 80 -0.42 -17.47 23.19
C ILE A 80 0.47 -16.48 23.90
N ASN A 81 1.68 -16.21 23.40
CA ASN A 81 2.60 -15.29 24.05
C ASN A 81 1.94 -13.91 24.26
N TRP A 82 1.18 -13.45 23.27
CA TRP A 82 0.43 -12.21 23.39
C TRP A 82 -0.79 -12.32 24.33
N LEU A 83 -1.54 -13.42 24.25
CA LEU A 83 -2.70 -13.64 25.13
C LEU A 83 -2.31 -13.80 26.59
N SER A 84 -1.16 -14.42 26.87
CA SER A 84 -0.64 -14.60 28.24
C SER A 84 -0.25 -13.27 28.87
N ASP A 85 0.30 -12.33 28.07
CA ASP A 85 0.63 -10.98 28.53
C ASP A 85 -0.63 -10.18 28.92
N LEU A 86 -1.76 -10.42 28.26
CA LEU A 86 -3.02 -9.73 28.53
C LEU A 86 -3.86 -10.40 29.61
N SER A 87 -4.09 -11.71 29.48
CA SER A 87 -4.92 -12.46 30.41
C SER A 87 -4.59 -13.95 30.38
N TYR A 88 -3.91 -14.39 31.43
CA TYR A 88 -3.53 -15.78 31.64
C TYR A 88 -4.71 -16.78 31.53
N THR A 89 -5.88 -16.42 32.06
CA THR A 89 -7.10 -17.25 32.01
C THR A 89 -7.65 -17.46 30.60
N HIS A 90 -7.55 -16.45 29.72
CA HIS A 90 -8.03 -16.54 28.34
C HIS A 90 -6.99 -17.26 27.46
N ALA A 91 -5.69 -17.16 27.78
CA ALA A 91 -4.64 -17.94 27.14
C ALA A 91 -4.84 -19.47 27.36
N ASP A 92 -5.23 -19.88 28.57
CA ASP A 92 -5.63 -21.26 28.87
C ASP A 92 -6.83 -21.73 28.03
N LYS A 93 -7.93 -20.96 28.05
CA LYS A 93 -9.13 -21.28 27.25
C LYS A 93 -8.83 -21.35 25.75
N PHE A 94 -7.98 -20.45 25.25
CA PHE A 94 -7.52 -20.47 23.86
C PHE A 94 -6.73 -21.75 23.54
N LEU A 95 -5.79 -22.16 24.39
CA LEU A 95 -5.00 -23.38 24.23
C LEU A 95 -5.85 -24.66 24.13
N GLN A 96 -6.96 -24.70 24.86
CA GLN A 96 -7.89 -25.85 24.84
C GLN A 96 -8.53 -26.07 23.46
N ILE A 97 -8.77 -24.98 22.72
CA ILE A 97 -9.63 -24.92 21.54
C ILE A 97 -8.85 -24.63 20.25
N ALA A 98 -7.71 -23.92 20.33
CA ALA A 98 -6.93 -23.47 19.19
C ALA A 98 -6.57 -24.59 18.19
N PRO A 99 -6.14 -25.79 18.62
CA PRO A 99 -5.89 -26.89 17.68
C PRO A 99 -7.13 -27.32 16.90
N GLU A 100 -8.28 -27.41 17.57
CA GLU A 100 -9.55 -27.82 16.94
C GLU A 100 -10.05 -26.72 16.00
N ALA A 101 -9.99 -25.45 16.42
CA ALA A 101 -10.36 -24.30 15.62
C ALA A 101 -9.50 -24.16 14.34
N LEU A 102 -8.17 -24.35 14.42
CA LEU A 102 -7.28 -24.27 13.25
C LEU A 102 -7.56 -25.36 12.20
N THR A 103 -8.05 -26.53 12.62
CA THR A 103 -8.45 -27.59 11.69
C THR A 103 -9.82 -27.35 11.06
N ALA A 104 -10.72 -26.67 11.79
CA ALA A 104 -12.10 -26.43 11.36
C ALA A 104 -12.25 -25.16 10.50
N MET A 105 -11.45 -24.12 10.75
CA MET A 105 -11.58 -22.79 10.14
C MET A 105 -10.65 -22.61 8.93
N GLU A 106 -11.08 -21.78 7.97
CA GLU A 106 -10.17 -21.21 6.98
C GLU A 106 -9.29 -20.12 7.60
N GLN A 107 -8.15 -19.83 6.97
CA GLN A 107 -7.17 -18.87 7.50
C GLN A 107 -7.76 -17.49 7.81
N LYS A 108 -8.62 -16.98 6.93
CA LYS A 108 -9.27 -15.67 7.11
C LYS A 108 -10.26 -15.69 8.27
N GLU A 109 -11.02 -16.77 8.42
CA GLU A 109 -12.00 -16.93 9.50
C GLU A 109 -11.29 -16.99 10.85
N TYR A 110 -10.20 -17.74 10.94
CA TYR A 110 -9.39 -17.83 12.14
C TYR A 110 -8.78 -16.48 12.53
N GLN A 111 -8.25 -15.73 11.56
CA GLN A 111 -7.70 -14.39 11.81
C GLN A 111 -8.77 -13.42 12.33
N ARG A 112 -9.99 -13.46 11.79
CA ARG A 112 -11.11 -12.64 12.27
C ARG A 112 -11.55 -13.03 13.67
N TRP A 113 -11.74 -14.32 13.91
CA TRP A 113 -12.09 -14.86 15.23
C TRP A 113 -11.09 -14.39 16.29
N LEU A 114 -9.79 -14.55 15.98
CA LEU A 114 -8.74 -14.12 16.88
C LEU A 114 -8.73 -12.60 17.05
N SER A 115 -8.86 -11.82 15.98
CA SER A 115 -8.89 -10.35 16.06
C SER A 115 -10.03 -9.84 16.95
N GLN A 116 -11.22 -10.46 16.89
CA GLN A 116 -12.35 -10.08 17.76
C GLN A 116 -12.07 -10.41 19.23
N ILE A 117 -11.46 -11.57 19.51
CA ILE A 117 -11.02 -11.91 20.87
C ILE A 117 -10.00 -10.87 21.37
N LYS A 118 -9.01 -10.52 20.53
CA LYS A 118 -7.99 -9.53 20.87
C LYS A 118 -8.61 -8.16 21.17
N GLN A 119 -9.53 -7.70 20.32
CA GLN A 119 -10.23 -6.43 20.50
C GLN A 119 -11.06 -6.41 21.79
N ALA A 120 -11.81 -7.48 22.08
CA ALA A 120 -12.59 -7.61 23.31
C ALA A 120 -11.70 -7.54 24.55
N LEU A 121 -10.54 -8.22 24.54
CA LEU A 121 -9.58 -8.19 25.64
C LEU A 121 -8.93 -6.80 25.81
N THR A 122 -8.55 -6.13 24.72
CA THR A 122 -8.01 -4.76 24.79
C THR A 122 -9.05 -3.74 25.26
N GLY A 123 -10.34 -3.98 24.96
CA GLY A 123 -11.47 -3.17 25.42
C GLY A 123 -11.94 -3.50 26.84
N ASN A 124 -11.26 -4.42 27.53
CA ASN A 124 -11.60 -4.92 28.87
C ASN A 124 -12.98 -5.62 28.96
N ASP A 125 -13.49 -6.13 27.85
CA ASP A 125 -14.71 -6.94 27.77
C ASP A 125 -14.38 -8.43 27.79
N SER A 126 -14.13 -8.95 28.99
CA SER A 126 -13.83 -10.37 29.19
C SER A 126 -15.02 -11.27 28.87
N ALA A 127 -16.26 -10.79 29.00
CA ALA A 127 -17.45 -11.61 28.76
C ALA A 127 -17.62 -11.94 27.27
N SER A 128 -17.39 -10.96 26.39
CA SER A 128 -17.40 -11.18 24.94
C SER A 128 -16.25 -12.09 24.49
N ALA A 129 -15.06 -11.92 25.06
CA ALA A 129 -13.92 -12.80 24.76
C ALA A 129 -14.20 -14.26 25.18
N ASP A 130 -14.81 -14.47 26.34
CA ASP A 130 -15.21 -15.79 26.82
C ASP A 130 -16.28 -16.42 25.93
N ALA A 131 -17.27 -15.66 25.48
CA ALA A 131 -18.29 -16.16 24.57
C ALA A 131 -17.69 -16.64 23.24
N LEU A 132 -16.75 -15.87 22.67
CA LEU A 132 -16.05 -16.21 21.43
C LEU A 132 -15.15 -17.44 21.57
N LEU A 133 -14.51 -17.61 22.72
CA LEU A 133 -13.66 -18.78 23.00
C LEU A 133 -14.50 -20.03 23.24
N ILE A 134 -15.55 -19.96 24.07
CA ILE A 134 -16.39 -21.13 24.43
C ILE A 134 -17.16 -21.68 23.24
N ASP A 135 -17.67 -20.81 22.36
CA ASP A 135 -18.54 -21.21 21.24
C ASP A 135 -18.06 -20.67 19.89
N TYR A 136 -16.86 -21.09 19.49
CA TYR A 136 -16.32 -20.79 18.16
C TYR A 136 -17.19 -21.34 17.02
N GLN A 137 -18.06 -22.32 17.29
CA GLN A 137 -18.97 -22.88 16.28
C GLN A 137 -20.11 -21.93 15.97
N SER A 138 -20.67 -21.24 16.97
CA SER A 138 -21.59 -20.13 16.75
C SER A 138 -20.94 -19.02 15.92
N PHE A 139 -19.68 -18.69 16.17
CA PHE A 139 -18.91 -17.77 15.32
C PHE A 139 -18.83 -18.26 13.86
N LEU A 140 -18.59 -19.56 13.62
CA LEU A 140 -18.57 -20.11 12.25
C LEU A 140 -19.94 -20.02 11.57
N SER A 141 -21.02 -20.30 12.31
CA SER A 141 -22.38 -20.21 11.76
C SER A 141 -22.78 -18.77 11.38
N LEU A 142 -22.30 -17.79 12.17
CA LEU A 142 -22.49 -16.36 11.91
C LEU A 142 -21.58 -15.89 10.76
N SER A 143 -20.32 -16.34 10.74
CA SER A 143 -19.35 -16.12 9.68
C SER A 143 -19.89 -16.55 8.31
N ASP A 144 -20.56 -17.71 8.25
CA ASP A 144 -21.15 -18.23 7.02
C ASP A 144 -22.26 -17.34 6.46
N LYS A 145 -22.93 -16.52 7.29
CA LYS A 145 -23.92 -15.53 6.85
C LYS A 145 -23.33 -14.15 6.63
N THR A 146 -22.24 -13.83 7.30
CA THR A 146 -21.63 -12.49 7.30
C THR A 146 -20.86 -12.23 6.01
N ALA A 147 -21.13 -11.11 5.35
CA ALA A 147 -20.26 -10.59 4.30
C ALA A 147 -19.37 -9.47 4.85
N TYR A 148 -18.06 -9.61 4.69
CA TYR A 148 -17.08 -8.64 5.16
C TYR A 148 -16.59 -7.77 4.00
N LEU A 149 -16.45 -6.47 4.25
CA LEU A 149 -15.96 -5.50 3.28
C LEU A 149 -14.57 -5.89 2.76
N SER A 150 -13.69 -6.33 3.66
CA SER A 150 -12.31 -6.72 3.34
C SER A 150 -12.19 -7.81 2.27
N ASP A 151 -13.23 -8.65 2.10
CA ASP A 151 -13.23 -9.72 1.09
C ASP A 151 -13.56 -9.22 -0.32
N ILE A 152 -14.22 -8.06 -0.42
CA ILE A 152 -14.73 -7.51 -1.68
C ILE A 152 -14.15 -6.14 -2.03
N THR A 153 -13.44 -5.48 -1.12
CA THR A 153 -12.92 -4.10 -1.30
C THR A 153 -12.24 -3.94 -2.65
N TYR A 154 -11.30 -4.84 -2.97
CA TYR A 154 -10.57 -4.82 -4.24
C TYR A 154 -11.46 -4.92 -5.48
N ASN A 155 -12.52 -5.71 -5.42
CA ASN A 155 -13.47 -5.86 -6.53
C ASN A 155 -14.35 -4.61 -6.66
N LEU A 156 -14.76 -4.03 -5.54
CA LEU A 156 -15.54 -2.79 -5.50
C LEU A 156 -14.71 -1.60 -6.00
N GLU A 157 -13.45 -1.44 -5.60
CA GLU A 157 -12.55 -0.38 -6.08
C GLU A 157 -12.29 -0.46 -7.59
N LYS A 158 -12.15 -1.67 -8.14
CA LYS A 158 -12.08 -1.85 -9.59
C LYS A 158 -13.36 -1.44 -10.29
N LEU A 159 -14.50 -1.76 -9.68
CA LEU A 159 -15.81 -1.42 -10.20
C LEU A 159 -16.03 0.10 -10.18
N THR A 160 -15.70 0.77 -9.07
CA THR A 160 -15.79 2.23 -8.93
C THR A 160 -14.91 2.92 -9.99
N TYR A 161 -13.65 2.49 -10.13
CA TYR A 161 -12.74 3.01 -11.15
C TYR A 161 -13.26 2.81 -12.59
N SER A 162 -13.86 1.65 -12.87
CA SER A 162 -14.42 1.37 -14.20
C SER A 162 -15.55 2.33 -14.58
N LEU A 163 -16.40 2.70 -13.62
CA LEU A 163 -17.56 3.56 -13.84
C LEU A 163 -17.21 5.05 -13.83
N LEU A 164 -16.41 5.51 -12.86
CA LEU A 164 -16.10 6.94 -12.68
C LEU A 164 -14.82 7.39 -13.40
N LYS A 165 -13.97 6.46 -13.86
CA LYS A 165 -12.62 6.74 -14.39
C LYS A 165 -11.74 7.53 -13.42
N GLN A 166 -12.05 7.44 -12.12
CA GLN A 166 -11.33 8.06 -11.02
C GLN A 166 -11.10 7.00 -9.93
N GLU A 167 -9.95 7.04 -9.29
CA GLU A 167 -9.68 6.23 -8.10
C GLU A 167 -10.43 6.84 -6.91
N LEU A 168 -11.43 6.11 -6.41
CA LEU A 168 -12.10 6.40 -5.14
C LEU A 168 -11.74 5.33 -4.13
N VAL A 169 -11.24 5.75 -2.98
CA VAL A 169 -10.88 4.85 -1.87
C VAL A 169 -12.15 4.41 -1.16
N ILE A 170 -12.21 3.14 -0.76
CA ILE A 170 -13.30 2.61 0.07
C ILE A 170 -12.81 2.50 1.50
N HIS A 171 -13.47 3.20 2.41
CA HIS A 171 -13.19 3.17 3.85
C HIS A 171 -14.29 2.42 4.61
N GLU A 172 -13.92 1.90 5.78
CA GLU A 172 -14.89 1.39 6.74
C GLU A 172 -15.67 2.56 7.35
N ALA A 173 -17.00 2.47 7.32
CA ALA A 173 -17.87 3.44 7.95
C ALA A 173 -17.82 3.31 9.47
N GLU A 174 -17.80 4.45 10.17
CA GLU A 174 -17.87 4.49 11.63
C GLU A 174 -19.21 3.90 12.12
N GLN A 175 -19.16 3.07 13.17
CA GLN A 175 -20.36 2.47 13.74
C GLN A 175 -21.16 3.53 14.50
N THR A 176 -22.39 3.80 14.05
CA THR A 176 -23.37 4.55 14.84
C THR A 176 -23.89 3.72 16.01
N SER A 177 -24.23 4.39 17.11
CA SER A 177 -24.77 3.77 18.33
C SER A 177 -26.09 3.02 18.12
N ASP A 178 -26.87 3.42 17.12
CA ASP A 178 -27.99 2.64 16.61
C ASP A 178 -27.46 1.64 15.58
N GLN A 179 -27.85 0.37 15.73
CA GLN A 179 -27.48 -0.79 14.88
C GLN A 179 -27.82 -0.63 13.38
N SER A 180 -28.21 0.56 12.91
CA SER A 180 -28.34 0.92 11.52
C SER A 180 -26.96 0.98 10.85
N VAL A 181 -26.82 0.17 9.80
CA VAL A 181 -25.64 0.11 8.94
C VAL A 181 -25.55 1.41 8.12
N ALA A 182 -24.85 2.41 8.65
CA ALA A 182 -24.65 3.68 7.96
C ALA A 182 -23.61 3.54 6.85
N PHE A 183 -23.95 4.01 5.65
CA PHE A 183 -23.01 4.14 4.53
C PHE A 183 -23.26 5.45 3.79
N TYR A 184 -22.19 6.09 3.34
CA TYR A 184 -22.23 7.47 2.84
C TYR A 184 -21.02 7.77 1.96
N THR A 185 -20.99 8.95 1.36
CA THR A 185 -19.86 9.43 0.55
C THR A 185 -19.59 10.92 0.82
N ASP A 186 -18.32 11.31 0.69
CA ASP A 186 -17.87 12.71 0.69
C ASP A 186 -17.30 13.14 -0.67
N HIS A 187 -17.63 12.41 -1.74
CA HIS A 187 -17.16 12.52 -3.13
C HIS A 187 -15.70 12.12 -3.39
N ASP A 188 -14.84 12.09 -2.38
CA ASP A 188 -13.45 11.63 -2.50
C ASP A 188 -13.28 10.17 -2.08
N ALA A 189 -14.14 9.70 -1.18
CA ALA A 189 -14.19 8.31 -0.74
C ALA A 189 -15.63 7.78 -0.60
N LEU A 190 -15.73 6.45 -0.58
CA LEU A 190 -16.95 5.71 -0.27
C LEU A 190 -16.80 5.06 1.10
N TYR A 191 -17.76 5.30 2.00
CA TYR A 191 -17.76 4.72 3.33
C TYR A 191 -18.81 3.62 3.38
N LEU A 192 -18.35 2.38 3.51
CA LEU A 192 -19.18 1.17 3.55
C LEU A 192 -18.98 0.45 4.90
N PRO A 193 -19.98 -0.29 5.38
CA PRO A 193 -19.85 -1.00 6.66
C PRO A 193 -18.77 -2.07 6.60
N ASN A 194 -18.10 -2.34 7.72
CA ASN A 194 -17.08 -3.40 7.80
C ASN A 194 -17.70 -4.81 7.56
N SER A 195 -18.90 -5.04 8.08
CA SER A 195 -19.62 -6.32 7.91
C SER A 195 -21.13 -6.14 7.79
N ILE A 196 -21.78 -7.00 7.01
CA ILE A 196 -23.24 -7.05 6.87
C ILE A 196 -23.74 -8.46 7.22
N GLN A 197 -24.80 -8.51 8.03
CA GLN A 197 -25.44 -9.74 8.52
C GLN A 197 -26.96 -9.76 8.29
N LEU A 198 -27.46 -8.99 7.32
CA LEU A 198 -28.91 -8.81 7.12
C LEU A 198 -29.56 -10.01 6.42
N PHE A 199 -28.88 -10.59 5.43
CA PHE A 199 -29.33 -11.74 4.65
C PHE A 199 -28.34 -12.91 4.76
N ASP A 200 -28.47 -13.90 3.87
CA ASP A 200 -27.40 -14.85 3.56
C ASP A 200 -26.22 -14.17 2.85
N LYS A 201 -25.05 -14.81 2.90
CA LYS A 201 -23.77 -14.24 2.43
C LYS A 201 -23.83 -13.73 0.99
N ASP A 202 -24.46 -14.47 0.08
CA ASP A 202 -24.54 -14.06 -1.32
C ASP A 202 -25.39 -12.81 -1.51
N ASN A 203 -26.53 -12.70 -0.80
CA ASN A 203 -27.36 -11.50 -0.84
C ASN A 203 -26.71 -10.32 -0.09
N ASN A 204 -25.93 -10.57 0.96
CA ASN A 204 -25.13 -9.52 1.61
C ASN A 204 -24.02 -8.99 0.69
N LEU A 205 -23.38 -9.85 -0.12
CA LEU A 205 -22.42 -9.43 -1.14
C LEU A 205 -23.10 -8.62 -2.25
N ARG A 206 -24.32 -8.99 -2.65
CA ARG A 206 -25.16 -8.17 -3.57
C ARG A 206 -25.50 -6.82 -2.96
N LEU A 207 -25.84 -6.78 -1.66
CA LEU A 207 -26.15 -5.55 -0.96
C LEU A 207 -24.97 -4.57 -0.99
N TYR A 208 -23.73 -5.01 -0.74
CA TYR A 208 -22.55 -4.14 -0.89
C TYR A 208 -22.40 -3.55 -2.29
N LYS A 209 -22.68 -4.36 -3.32
CA LYS A 209 -22.64 -3.90 -4.70
C LYS A 209 -23.71 -2.84 -4.94
N VAL A 210 -24.95 -3.07 -4.50
CA VAL A 210 -26.05 -2.09 -4.58
C VAL A 210 -25.69 -0.80 -3.85
N MET A 211 -25.22 -0.86 -2.60
CA MET A 211 -24.79 0.30 -1.82
C MET A 211 -23.71 1.11 -2.56
N THR A 212 -22.72 0.42 -3.13
CA THR A 212 -21.65 1.05 -3.92
C THR A 212 -22.22 1.78 -5.14
N PHE A 213 -23.14 1.17 -5.89
CA PHE A 213 -23.78 1.81 -7.03
C PHE A 213 -24.65 3.01 -6.63
N HIS A 214 -25.32 2.96 -5.48
CA HIS A 214 -26.04 4.11 -4.95
C HIS A 214 -25.10 5.28 -4.68
N LEU A 215 -24.00 5.06 -3.95
CA LEU A 215 -23.05 6.14 -3.66
C LEU A 215 -22.41 6.71 -4.93
N ILE A 216 -22.02 5.85 -5.88
CA ILE A 216 -21.52 6.31 -7.19
C ILE A 216 -22.58 7.14 -7.92
N SER A 217 -23.84 6.70 -7.90
CA SER A 217 -24.93 7.40 -8.58
C SER A 217 -25.24 8.74 -7.92
N GLN A 218 -25.11 8.87 -6.59
CA GLN A 218 -25.19 10.18 -5.91
C GLN A 218 -24.15 11.17 -6.44
N ILE A 219 -22.90 10.70 -6.59
CA ILE A 219 -21.80 11.52 -7.13
C ILE A 219 -22.10 11.93 -8.57
N GLN A 220 -22.55 11.00 -9.41
CA GLN A 220 -22.86 11.26 -10.83
C GLN A 220 -24.07 12.18 -11.02
N GLN A 221 -25.11 12.05 -10.19
CA GLN A 221 -26.33 12.86 -10.24
C GLN A 221 -26.22 14.17 -9.44
N HIS A 222 -25.03 14.47 -8.90
CA HIS A 222 -24.74 15.69 -8.16
C HIS A 222 -25.69 15.98 -6.98
N SER A 223 -26.00 14.96 -6.17
CA SER A 223 -26.90 15.08 -5.02
C SER A 223 -26.46 16.16 -4.02
N GLU A 224 -25.17 16.51 -3.97
CA GLU A 224 -24.62 17.60 -3.14
C GLU A 224 -25.20 18.98 -3.45
N GLN A 225 -25.76 19.19 -4.65
CA GLN A 225 -26.38 20.46 -5.03
C GLN A 225 -27.63 20.79 -4.20
N ALA A 226 -28.23 19.79 -3.56
CA ALA A 226 -29.38 19.98 -2.67
C ALA A 226 -29.04 20.67 -1.34
N LEU A 227 -27.75 20.74 -0.96
CA LEU A 227 -27.30 21.20 0.36
C LEU A 227 -27.87 22.55 0.78
N GLY A 228 -27.89 23.52 -0.15
CA GLY A 228 -28.37 24.87 0.14
C GLY A 228 -29.83 24.88 0.58
N GLN A 229 -30.69 24.21 -0.17
CA GLN A 229 -32.13 24.10 0.13
C GLN A 229 -32.40 23.19 1.34
N LEU A 230 -31.61 22.13 1.53
CA LEU A 230 -31.70 21.25 2.70
C LEU A 230 -31.42 22.02 4.00
N ASN A 231 -30.36 22.83 4.02
CA ASN A 231 -30.01 23.64 5.19
C ASN A 231 -31.09 24.65 5.57
N GLU A 232 -31.81 25.19 4.60
CA GLU A 232 -32.96 26.06 4.86
C GLU A 232 -34.15 25.25 5.35
N ALA A 233 -34.53 24.18 4.64
CA ALA A 233 -35.68 23.36 4.97
C ALA A 233 -35.59 22.70 6.36
N ILE A 234 -34.40 22.25 6.78
CA ILE A 234 -34.18 21.66 8.10
C ILE A 234 -34.38 22.69 9.21
N LYS A 235 -34.03 23.96 8.99
CA LYS A 235 -34.31 25.03 9.96
C LYS A 235 -35.81 25.25 10.17
N TYR A 236 -36.62 25.06 9.14
CA TYR A 236 -38.07 25.27 9.20
C TYR A 236 -38.86 24.02 9.61
N HIS A 237 -38.43 22.83 9.19
CA HIS A 237 -39.20 21.59 9.30
C HIS A 237 -38.53 20.50 10.17
N GLY A 238 -37.31 20.74 10.67
CA GLY A 238 -36.56 19.82 11.52
C GLY A 238 -35.99 18.60 10.78
N GLU A 239 -35.51 17.61 11.55
CA GLU A 239 -34.82 16.41 11.02
C GLU A 239 -35.73 15.48 10.21
N GLY A 240 -37.06 15.57 10.39
CA GLY A 240 -38.02 14.80 9.61
C GLY A 240 -37.97 15.10 8.11
N PHE A 241 -37.58 16.32 7.73
CA PHE A 241 -37.38 16.69 6.32
C PHE A 241 -36.19 15.95 5.71
N LEU A 242 -35.08 15.81 6.44
CA LEU A 242 -33.89 15.12 5.97
C LEU A 242 -34.16 13.62 5.78
N ALA A 243 -34.87 13.00 6.72
CA ALA A 243 -35.27 11.61 6.60
C ALA A 243 -36.17 11.39 5.37
N LEU A 244 -37.17 12.25 5.16
CA LEU A 244 -38.06 12.18 4.00
C LEU A 244 -37.29 12.37 2.68
N PHE A 245 -36.42 13.39 2.62
CA PHE A 245 -35.56 13.64 1.46
C PHE A 245 -34.67 12.45 1.15
N SER A 246 -34.03 11.85 2.17
CA SER A 246 -33.12 10.72 1.96
C SER A 246 -33.81 9.51 1.32
N THR A 247 -35.05 9.22 1.70
CA THR A 247 -35.83 8.13 1.09
C THR A 247 -36.23 8.50 -0.35
N ILE A 248 -36.71 9.72 -0.59
CA ILE A 248 -37.11 10.18 -1.93
C ILE A 248 -35.92 10.18 -2.88
N GLU A 249 -34.77 10.69 -2.44
CA GLU A 249 -33.55 10.74 -3.23
C GLU A 249 -33.04 9.33 -3.55
N THR A 250 -33.17 8.38 -2.62
CA THR A 250 -32.85 6.96 -2.89
C THR A 250 -33.74 6.40 -4.00
N LEU A 251 -35.05 6.67 -3.95
CA LEU A 251 -36.00 6.22 -4.98
C LEU A 251 -35.77 6.90 -6.34
N ARG A 252 -35.32 8.17 -6.37
CA ARG A 252 -34.92 8.83 -7.63
C ARG A 252 -33.69 8.17 -8.23
N ILE A 253 -32.70 7.87 -7.39
CA ILE A 253 -31.48 7.18 -7.81
C ILE A 253 -31.78 5.77 -8.30
N ASP A 254 -32.70 5.05 -7.66
CA ASP A 254 -33.17 3.75 -8.12
C ASP A 254 -33.70 3.80 -9.56
N GLN A 255 -34.51 4.79 -9.91
CA GLN A 255 -34.98 4.99 -11.28
C GLN A 255 -33.84 5.33 -12.26
N CYS A 256 -32.84 6.09 -11.82
CA CYS A 256 -31.64 6.34 -12.62
C CYS A 256 -30.84 5.04 -12.86
N ILE A 257 -30.67 4.22 -11.81
CA ILE A 257 -30.01 2.90 -11.89
C ILE A 257 -30.80 1.95 -12.78
N GLN A 258 -32.13 1.97 -12.71
CA GLN A 258 -33.00 1.17 -13.59
C GLN A 258 -32.78 1.49 -15.07
N HIS A 259 -32.63 2.77 -15.40
CA HIS A 259 -32.37 3.22 -16.77
C HIS A 259 -30.92 2.93 -17.21
N ASP A 260 -29.92 3.31 -16.42
CA ASP A 260 -28.51 3.29 -16.81
C ASP A 260 -27.85 1.91 -16.59
N TYR A 261 -28.31 1.17 -15.57
CA TYR A 261 -27.72 -0.09 -15.11
C TYR A 261 -28.80 -1.15 -14.84
N PRO A 262 -29.53 -1.62 -15.86
CA PRO A 262 -30.66 -2.55 -15.69
C PRO A 262 -30.27 -3.88 -15.03
N GLY A 263 -29.00 -4.29 -15.11
CA GLY A 263 -28.48 -5.45 -14.39
C GLY A 263 -28.45 -5.26 -12.87
N ILE A 264 -28.11 -4.06 -12.39
CA ILE A 264 -28.10 -3.72 -10.96
C ILE A 264 -29.53 -3.57 -10.45
N TRP A 265 -30.42 -2.99 -11.24
CA TRP A 265 -31.84 -2.93 -10.91
C TRP A 265 -32.47 -4.30 -10.64
N ARG A 266 -32.07 -5.34 -11.37
CA ARG A 266 -32.49 -6.72 -11.08
C ARG A 266 -32.03 -7.19 -9.70
N GLU A 267 -30.82 -6.81 -9.28
CA GLU A 267 -30.31 -7.13 -7.94
C GLU A 267 -31.09 -6.36 -6.86
N ILE A 268 -31.38 -5.06 -7.08
CA ILE A 268 -32.23 -4.24 -6.20
C ILE A 268 -33.63 -4.85 -6.05
N SER A 269 -34.25 -5.25 -7.17
CA SER A 269 -35.57 -5.88 -7.20
C SER A 269 -35.60 -7.20 -6.40
N GLN A 270 -34.52 -7.98 -6.49
CA GLN A 270 -34.36 -9.21 -5.70
C GLN A 270 -34.26 -8.91 -4.19
N LEU A 271 -33.46 -7.91 -3.80
CA LEU A 271 -33.34 -7.49 -2.40
C LEU A 271 -34.68 -6.96 -1.84
N ASN A 272 -35.40 -6.15 -2.62
CA ASN A 272 -36.73 -5.64 -2.23
C ASN A 272 -37.75 -6.78 -2.03
N THR A 273 -37.66 -7.84 -2.83
CA THR A 273 -38.50 -9.04 -2.67
C THR A 273 -38.21 -9.76 -1.36
N LEU A 274 -36.94 -9.85 -0.96
CA LEU A 274 -36.54 -10.48 0.30
C LEU A 274 -37.00 -9.70 1.53
N THR A 275 -37.07 -8.38 1.45
CA THR A 275 -37.54 -7.50 2.52
C THR A 275 -39.03 -7.18 2.45
N ALA A 276 -39.78 -7.78 1.52
CA ALA A 276 -41.20 -7.53 1.27
C ALA A 276 -41.54 -6.03 1.07
N VAL A 277 -40.63 -5.29 0.45
CA VAL A 277 -40.82 -3.86 0.15
C VAL A 277 -41.75 -3.69 -1.05
N THR A 278 -42.79 -2.87 -0.89
CA THR A 278 -43.64 -2.44 -2.00
C THR A 278 -43.04 -1.19 -2.65
N TYR A 279 -42.45 -1.34 -3.83
CA TYR A 279 -41.73 -0.26 -4.51
C TYR A 279 -42.68 0.66 -5.29
N PRO A 280 -42.64 2.00 -5.10
CA PRO A 280 -43.54 2.94 -5.76
C PRO A 280 -43.04 3.31 -7.18
N GLU A 281 -43.39 2.50 -8.18
CA GLU A 281 -42.89 2.67 -9.58
C GLU A 281 -43.22 4.03 -10.20
N GLU A 282 -44.40 4.59 -9.91
CA GLU A 282 -44.91 5.81 -10.55
C GLU A 282 -44.56 7.11 -9.79
N LEU A 283 -43.69 7.06 -8.77
CA LEU A 283 -43.46 8.20 -7.87
C LEU A 283 -42.98 9.48 -8.60
N PHE A 284 -42.10 9.34 -9.59
CA PHE A 284 -41.58 10.43 -10.41
C PHE A 284 -42.13 10.44 -11.85
N ALA A 285 -43.29 9.82 -12.09
CA ALA A 285 -43.89 9.77 -13.42
C ALA A 285 -44.10 11.21 -13.97
N GLY A 286 -43.46 11.51 -15.11
CA GLY A 286 -43.54 12.83 -15.74
C GLY A 286 -42.60 13.90 -15.18
N GLN A 287 -41.73 13.58 -14.22
CA GLN A 287 -40.68 14.48 -13.70
C GLN A 287 -39.30 14.16 -14.29
N ASP A 288 -38.39 15.14 -14.27
CA ASP A 288 -37.00 14.92 -14.71
C ASP A 288 -36.19 14.23 -13.61
N ILE A 289 -35.96 12.92 -13.77
CA ILE A 289 -35.22 12.10 -12.80
C ILE A 289 -33.72 12.41 -12.77
N ARG A 290 -33.17 13.19 -13.72
CA ARG A 290 -31.74 13.49 -13.79
C ARG A 290 -31.29 14.60 -12.85
N THR A 291 -32.22 15.30 -12.20
CA THR A 291 -31.89 16.41 -11.30
C THR A 291 -32.35 16.13 -9.88
N VAL A 292 -31.51 16.51 -8.91
CA VAL A 292 -31.86 16.44 -7.47
C VAL A 292 -33.01 17.39 -7.09
N GLN A 293 -33.30 18.39 -7.94
CA GLN A 293 -34.41 19.32 -7.74
C GLN A 293 -35.77 18.61 -7.72
N SER A 294 -35.94 17.54 -8.50
CA SER A 294 -37.15 16.72 -8.47
C SER A 294 -37.37 16.09 -7.09
N SER A 295 -36.30 15.60 -6.45
CA SER A 295 -36.36 15.09 -5.07
C SER A 295 -36.76 16.17 -4.07
N LEU A 296 -36.19 17.38 -4.18
CA LEU A 296 -36.51 18.50 -3.29
C LEU A 296 -37.97 18.95 -3.44
N HIS A 297 -38.46 19.10 -4.68
CA HIS A 297 -39.83 19.49 -4.96
C HIS A 297 -40.83 18.45 -4.43
N LEU A 298 -40.55 17.16 -4.64
CA LEU A 298 -41.39 16.07 -4.16
C LEU A 298 -41.35 15.95 -2.63
N THR A 299 -40.19 16.20 -2.00
CA THR A 299 -40.07 16.25 -0.52
C THR A 299 -40.94 17.37 0.06
N ALA A 300 -40.88 18.57 -0.52
CA ALA A 300 -41.70 19.70 -0.08
C ALA A 300 -43.21 19.41 -0.24
N SER A 301 -43.62 18.85 -1.39
CA SER A 301 -45.03 18.50 -1.63
C SER A 301 -45.53 17.39 -0.70
N LEU A 302 -44.69 16.40 -0.38
CA LEU A 302 -45.09 15.29 0.49
C LEU A 302 -45.12 15.67 1.96
N LEU A 303 -44.28 16.63 2.39
CA LEU A 303 -44.30 17.14 3.76
C LEU A 303 -45.66 17.77 4.13
N GLU A 304 -46.34 18.37 3.15
CA GLU A 304 -47.67 18.97 3.31
C GLU A 304 -48.80 17.92 3.26
N SER A 305 -48.52 16.71 2.77
CA SER A 305 -49.50 15.64 2.58
C SER A 305 -49.38 14.58 3.67
N THR A 306 -50.49 14.21 4.32
CA THR A 306 -50.49 13.20 5.39
C THR A 306 -50.64 11.75 4.90
N ASP A 307 -50.80 11.53 3.60
CA ASP A 307 -51.42 10.29 3.06
C ASP A 307 -50.46 9.31 2.37
N ARG A 308 -49.15 9.58 2.28
CA ARG A 308 -48.19 8.66 1.63
C ARG A 308 -47.13 8.13 2.58
N VAL A 309 -47.20 6.81 2.84
CA VAL A 309 -46.15 6.05 3.54
C VAL A 309 -45.10 5.63 2.51
N LEU A 310 -43.86 6.11 2.67
CA LEU A 310 -42.72 5.66 1.86
C LEU A 310 -42.15 4.34 2.38
N PRO A 311 -41.57 3.50 1.52
CA PRO A 311 -40.96 2.24 1.94
C PRO A 311 -39.66 2.47 2.72
N THR A 312 -39.38 1.58 3.68
CA THR A 312 -38.06 1.49 4.33
C THR A 312 -37.13 0.64 3.48
N LEU A 313 -36.01 1.20 3.02
CA LEU A 313 -35.06 0.52 2.14
C LEU A 313 -33.83 0.05 2.93
N SER A 314 -33.43 -1.20 2.74
CA SER A 314 -32.25 -1.79 3.41
C SER A 314 -30.92 -1.22 2.92
N TYR A 315 -30.93 -0.54 1.78
CA TYR A 315 -29.81 0.14 1.12
C TYR A 315 -30.02 1.65 1.08
N GLN A 316 -30.68 2.24 2.08
CA GLN A 316 -30.81 3.69 2.18
C GLN A 316 -29.51 4.31 2.70
N PRO A 317 -28.83 5.18 1.92
CA PRO A 317 -27.60 5.85 2.34
C PRO A 317 -27.88 6.96 3.35
N VAL A 318 -26.88 7.26 4.19
CA VAL A 318 -26.93 8.36 5.15
C VAL A 318 -26.48 9.65 4.47
N PHE A 319 -27.38 10.62 4.43
CA PHE A 319 -27.13 11.95 3.88
C PHE A 319 -26.61 12.87 4.98
N ASN A 320 -25.29 12.94 5.15
CA ASN A 320 -24.66 13.85 6.11
C ASN A 320 -24.41 15.23 5.48
N ILE A 321 -25.04 16.25 6.06
CA ILE A 321 -24.98 17.66 5.62
C ILE A 321 -23.54 18.19 5.61
N ASP A 322 -22.75 17.87 6.64
CA ASP A 322 -21.37 18.35 6.76
C ASP A 322 -20.47 17.76 5.66
N LEU A 323 -20.69 16.49 5.33
CA LEU A 323 -19.96 15.81 4.24
C LEU A 323 -20.40 16.33 2.87
N MET A 324 -21.69 16.58 2.67
CA MET A 324 -22.19 17.23 1.46
C MET A 324 -21.61 18.64 1.30
N ALA A 325 -21.44 19.40 2.39
CA ALA A 325 -20.76 20.70 2.39
C ALA A 325 -19.30 20.58 1.97
N LYS A 326 -18.59 19.57 2.48
CA LYS A 326 -17.21 19.26 2.06
C LYS A 326 -17.15 18.94 0.56
N ALA A 327 -18.03 18.07 0.07
CA ALA A 327 -18.12 17.71 -1.34
C ALA A 327 -18.35 18.93 -2.25
N GLN A 328 -19.30 19.79 -1.89
CA GLN A 328 -19.61 20.99 -2.68
C GLN A 328 -18.41 21.97 -2.75
N ARG A 329 -17.67 22.13 -1.64
CA ARG A 329 -16.44 22.95 -1.63
C ARG A 329 -15.36 22.38 -2.55
N LEU A 330 -15.16 21.07 -2.56
CA LEU A 330 -14.17 20.41 -3.41
C LEU A 330 -14.52 20.52 -4.90
N VAL A 331 -15.79 20.35 -5.26
CA VAL A 331 -16.26 20.56 -6.64
C VAL A 331 -16.02 22.01 -7.08
N HIS A 332 -16.26 22.99 -6.19
CA HIS A 332 -15.99 24.39 -6.48
C HIS A 332 -14.49 24.68 -6.66
N GLN A 333 -13.63 24.13 -5.80
CA GLN A 333 -12.17 24.25 -5.91
C GLN A 333 -11.61 23.60 -7.19
N ARG A 334 -12.15 22.45 -7.63
CA ARG A 334 -11.77 21.80 -8.89
C ARG A 334 -12.23 22.57 -10.12
N ARG A 335 -13.36 23.28 -10.04
CA ARG A 335 -13.92 24.10 -11.14
C ARG A 335 -13.27 25.48 -11.23
N ALA A 336 -12.67 25.98 -10.15
CA ALA A 336 -11.82 27.15 -10.23
C ALA A 336 -10.61 26.80 -11.10
N PRO A 337 -10.39 27.48 -12.25
CA PRO A 337 -9.11 27.33 -12.93
C PRO A 337 -8.01 27.65 -11.93
N LEU A 338 -7.00 26.77 -11.85
CA LEU A 338 -5.70 27.07 -11.24
C LEU A 338 -5.07 28.22 -12.04
N ILE A 339 -5.59 29.43 -11.85
CA ILE A 339 -4.89 30.65 -12.19
C ILE A 339 -3.81 30.73 -11.14
N LEU A 340 -2.62 30.32 -11.53
CA LEU A 340 -1.38 30.56 -10.81
C LEU A 340 -1.16 32.08 -10.80
N ASN A 341 -1.89 32.77 -9.93
CA ASN A 341 -1.66 34.17 -9.58
C ASN A 341 -0.83 34.16 -8.30
N PRO A 342 0.50 34.35 -8.38
CA PRO A 342 1.28 34.67 -7.20
C PRO A 342 0.97 36.13 -6.91
N THR A 343 0.05 36.43 -5.98
CA THR A 343 0.01 37.75 -5.26
C THR A 343 -1.19 38.01 -4.33
N LYS A 344 -2.22 37.16 -4.21
CA LYS A 344 -3.43 37.59 -3.45
C LYS A 344 -3.55 37.19 -1.98
N ASP A 345 -2.61 36.42 -1.43
CA ASP A 345 -2.60 36.10 0.01
C ASP A 345 -1.40 36.70 0.74
N VAL A 346 -0.96 37.89 0.31
CA VAL A 346 -0.07 38.74 1.13
C VAL A 346 -0.94 39.84 1.71
N ASP A 347 -1.10 39.83 3.02
CA ASP A 347 -1.66 40.94 3.78
C ASP A 347 -0.87 42.22 3.45
N GLU A 348 -1.50 43.17 2.73
CA GLU A 348 -0.88 44.41 2.26
C GLU A 348 -0.33 45.28 3.40
N SER A 349 -0.73 44.99 4.65
CA SER A 349 -0.18 45.63 5.85
C SER A 349 1.27 45.26 6.19
N LEU A 350 1.84 44.23 5.53
CA LEU A 350 3.22 43.78 5.73
C LEU A 350 4.22 44.30 4.68
N LEU A 351 3.76 45.07 3.69
CA LEU A 351 4.62 45.73 2.71
C LEU A 351 4.79 47.20 3.09
N ASP A 352 5.79 47.47 3.92
CA ASP A 352 6.27 48.84 4.15
C ASP A 352 6.82 49.40 2.83
N THR A 353 6.01 50.20 2.15
CA THR A 353 6.27 50.78 0.83
C THR A 353 7.03 52.11 0.94
N THR A 354 8.12 52.11 1.70
CA THR A 354 9.00 53.29 1.85
C THR A 354 10.44 53.06 1.39
N GLY A 355 10.68 52.08 0.51
CA GLY A 355 11.99 51.81 -0.10
C GLY A 355 12.05 52.13 -1.61
N ASP A 356 12.98 53.01 -1.98
CA ASP A 356 13.29 53.45 -3.35
C ASP A 356 13.49 52.28 -4.36
N PRO A 357 12.81 52.24 -5.53
CA PRO A 357 12.83 51.09 -6.45
C PRO A 357 14.17 50.82 -7.17
N ARG A 358 15.24 51.56 -6.86
CA ARG A 358 16.51 51.53 -7.62
C ARG A 358 17.61 50.67 -7.00
N ILE A 359 17.34 49.96 -5.90
CA ILE A 359 18.33 49.09 -5.21
C ILE A 359 17.88 47.62 -5.26
N ALA A 360 17.27 47.20 -6.36
CA ALA A 360 17.05 45.80 -6.65
C ALA A 360 18.26 45.24 -7.41
N ASP A 361 19.37 45.00 -6.72
CA ASP A 361 20.23 43.86 -7.06
C ASP A 361 21.32 43.57 -6.00
N ARG A 362 21.70 42.29 -5.93
CA ARG A 362 22.85 41.69 -5.23
C ARG A 362 22.64 41.34 -3.75
N GLY A 363 22.50 40.03 -3.53
CA GLY A 363 22.58 39.41 -2.22
C GLY A 363 23.93 39.66 -1.54
N TYR A 364 23.87 39.82 -0.23
CA TYR A 364 25.00 39.62 0.66
C TYR A 364 24.54 39.02 1.98
N LEU A 365 25.25 37.96 2.37
CA LEU A 365 25.40 37.46 3.73
C LEU A 365 25.65 38.61 4.70
N ARG A 366 24.89 38.69 5.79
CA ARG A 366 25.16 39.64 6.88
C ARG A 366 25.95 38.94 7.99
N SER A 367 27.17 39.43 8.20
CA SER A 367 28.00 39.19 9.37
C SER A 367 27.35 39.81 10.60
N VAL A 368 27.20 39.03 11.66
CA VAL A 368 26.82 39.53 12.98
C VAL A 368 28.10 39.92 13.71
N ASN A 369 28.25 41.21 14.02
CA ASN A 369 29.02 41.64 15.18
C ASN A 369 28.61 43.05 15.66
N ASN A 370 28.33 43.09 16.96
CA ASN A 370 28.41 44.18 17.93
C ASN A 370 27.68 45.51 17.68
N ASN A 371 26.65 45.76 18.49
CA ASN A 371 26.76 46.68 19.62
C ASN A 371 25.51 46.56 20.53
N GLN A 372 25.72 46.36 21.83
CA GLN A 372 25.51 47.38 22.86
C GLN A 372 24.09 47.95 22.84
N ASP A 373 23.15 47.19 23.41
CA ASP A 373 22.18 47.72 24.37
C ASP A 373 21.52 46.55 25.09
N GLY A 374 21.66 46.55 26.41
CA GLY A 374 21.27 45.45 27.28
C GLY A 374 19.76 45.44 27.52
N SER A 375 19.02 44.63 26.77
CA SER A 375 17.74 44.06 27.21
C SER A 375 17.32 42.93 26.27
N SER A 376 17.72 41.70 26.58
CA SER A 376 17.23 40.49 25.90
C SER A 376 15.86 40.10 26.47
N VAL A 377 14.84 40.10 25.61
CA VAL A 377 13.45 39.71 25.91
C VAL A 377 13.26 38.17 25.91
N LEU A 378 14.34 37.39 25.88
CA LEU A 378 14.28 35.92 25.81
C LEU A 378 14.78 35.19 27.06
N ALA A 379 14.78 35.85 28.22
CA ALA A 379 15.09 35.22 29.50
C ALA A 379 13.82 34.95 30.32
N SER A 380 13.02 33.96 29.91
CA SER A 380 12.12 33.20 30.81
C SER A 380 11.64 31.93 30.10
N PRO A 381 11.94 30.72 30.60
CA PRO A 381 11.31 29.50 30.10
C PRO A 381 9.84 29.45 30.56
N PRO A 382 8.94 28.82 29.79
CA PRO A 382 7.53 28.70 30.18
C PRO A 382 7.38 27.82 31.45
N PRO A 383 6.38 28.11 32.30
CA PRO A 383 6.21 27.42 33.57
C PRO A 383 5.85 25.95 33.33
N GLY A 384 6.66 25.04 33.88
CA GLY A 384 6.47 23.58 33.79
C GLY A 384 7.65 22.79 33.21
N TRP A 385 8.72 23.46 32.77
CA TRP A 385 9.93 22.79 32.28
C TRP A 385 10.92 22.53 33.43
N ILE A 386 11.11 21.25 33.78
CA ILE A 386 12.20 20.79 34.66
C ILE A 386 13.36 20.38 33.74
N PRO A 387 14.56 20.98 33.84
CA PRO A 387 15.71 20.51 33.09
C PRO A 387 16.15 19.16 33.66
N ALA A 388 16.13 18.11 32.84
CA ALA A 388 16.81 16.87 33.15
C ALA A 388 18.31 17.05 32.87
N GLU A 389 19.00 17.79 33.74
CA GLU A 389 20.46 17.70 33.88
C GLU A 389 20.80 16.36 34.55
N ALA A 390 20.81 15.31 33.73
CA ALA A 390 21.56 14.07 33.98
C ALA A 390 21.86 13.31 32.68
N ALA A 391 21.91 13.99 31.52
CA ALA A 391 22.50 13.41 30.32
C ALA A 391 23.98 13.79 30.30
N GLN A 392 24.82 12.77 30.52
CA GLN A 392 26.26 12.83 30.47
C GLN A 392 26.74 13.49 29.17
N GLN A 393 27.84 14.23 29.31
CA GLN A 393 28.62 14.83 28.23
C GLN A 393 28.84 13.83 27.09
N GLU A 394 28.22 14.05 25.92
CA GLU A 394 28.75 13.49 24.67
C GLU A 394 29.74 14.49 24.09
N GLU A 395 31.02 14.15 24.22
CA GLU A 395 32.15 14.86 23.63
C GLU A 395 31.98 15.03 22.11
N GLU A 396 32.33 16.20 21.58
CA GLU A 396 32.49 16.46 20.15
C GLU A 396 33.65 15.61 19.59
N GLU A 397 33.43 14.32 19.36
CA GLU A 397 34.38 13.48 18.63
C GLU A 397 34.34 13.78 17.14
N VAL A 398 35.27 14.64 16.70
CA VAL A 398 35.64 14.81 15.29
C VAL A 398 36.19 13.47 14.76
N THR A 399 35.60 12.94 13.68
CA THR A 399 36.08 11.74 12.99
C THR A 399 37.48 11.99 12.41
N VAL A 400 38.50 11.37 13.02
CA VAL A 400 39.88 11.46 12.54
C VAL A 400 39.98 10.81 11.14
N LYS A 401 40.48 11.58 10.16
CA LYS A 401 40.64 11.16 8.76
C LYS A 401 41.80 10.17 8.65
N HIS A 402 41.49 8.89 8.53
CA HIS A 402 42.47 7.88 8.11
C HIS A 402 42.34 7.68 6.59
N HIS A 403 43.41 7.96 5.83
CA HIS A 403 43.46 7.73 4.38
C HIS A 403 43.72 6.24 4.09
N GLU A 404 42.76 5.39 4.46
CA GLU A 404 42.77 3.97 4.09
C GLU A 404 42.12 3.80 2.71
N LYS A 405 42.71 2.96 1.84
CA LYS A 405 42.12 2.64 0.53
C LYS A 405 40.73 2.00 0.73
N GLY A 406 39.72 2.52 0.02
CA GLY A 406 38.34 2.04 0.10
C GLY A 406 37.52 2.64 1.25
N VAL A 407 38.04 3.64 1.98
CA VAL A 407 37.29 4.37 3.00
C VAL A 407 36.95 5.77 2.50
N PHE A 408 35.69 6.16 2.68
CA PHE A 408 35.12 7.44 2.26
C PHE A 408 34.38 8.08 3.41
N TYR A 409 34.33 9.40 3.43
CA TYR A 409 33.60 10.17 4.42
C TYR A 409 32.49 10.96 3.73
N TYR A 410 31.28 10.89 4.27
CA TYR A 410 30.10 11.56 3.73
C TYR A 410 29.46 12.45 4.77
N ARG A 411 28.93 13.58 4.30
CA ARG A 411 28.07 14.46 5.10
C ARG A 411 26.71 13.80 5.34
N GLU A 412 26.13 14.10 6.49
CA GLU A 412 24.77 13.71 6.87
C GLU A 412 23.94 14.95 7.15
N TRP A 413 22.68 14.94 6.74
CA TRP A 413 21.72 15.99 7.06
C TRP A 413 21.13 15.78 8.45
N ASP A 414 21.30 16.78 9.31
CA ASP A 414 20.67 16.81 10.61
C ASP A 414 19.36 17.61 10.56
N THR A 415 18.25 16.90 10.80
CA THR A 415 16.89 17.49 10.74
C THR A 415 16.65 18.49 11.87
N SER A 416 17.17 18.22 13.07
CA SER A 416 17.00 19.06 14.26
C SER A 416 17.77 20.37 14.11
N LEU A 417 18.98 20.30 13.54
CA LEU A 417 19.85 21.45 13.33
C LEU A 417 19.62 22.16 11.98
N LYS A 418 18.86 21.54 11.06
CA LYS A 418 18.66 21.96 9.66
C LYS A 418 19.99 22.30 8.95
N LYS A 419 21.03 21.51 9.22
CA LYS A 419 22.39 21.71 8.72
C LYS A 419 23.04 20.37 8.42
N TYR A 420 24.06 20.39 7.54
CA TYR A 420 24.89 19.23 7.30
C TYR A 420 25.94 19.07 8.39
N ARG A 421 26.05 17.86 8.94
CA ARG A 421 27.23 17.41 9.69
C ARG A 421 28.27 16.93 8.68
N GLN A 422 29.41 17.62 8.63
CA GLN A 422 30.49 17.31 7.68
C GLN A 422 31.27 16.06 8.11
N ASP A 423 31.71 15.25 7.14
CA ASP A 423 32.53 14.04 7.35
C ASP A 423 32.02 13.09 8.45
N TRP A 424 30.69 13.07 8.63
CA TRP A 424 30.02 12.40 9.75
C TRP A 424 29.93 10.89 9.58
N CYS A 425 29.64 10.43 8.36
CA CYS A 425 29.52 9.01 8.05
C CYS A 425 30.83 8.49 7.45
N LYS A 426 31.42 7.46 8.07
CA LYS A 426 32.54 6.68 7.53
C LYS A 426 31.99 5.48 6.77
N LEU A 427 32.22 5.46 5.46
CA LEU A 427 31.79 4.42 4.54
C LEU A 427 32.99 3.62 4.04
N LYS A 428 32.91 2.28 4.07
CA LYS A 428 33.96 1.37 3.59
C LYS A 428 33.44 0.50 2.45
N GLU A 429 34.18 0.45 1.35
CA GLU A 429 33.97 -0.53 0.29
C GLU A 429 34.62 -1.86 0.67
N ILE A 430 33.84 -2.93 0.73
CA ILE A 430 34.28 -4.28 1.09
C ILE A 430 34.03 -5.20 -0.10
N VAL A 431 35.12 -5.69 -0.69
CA VAL A 431 35.04 -6.74 -1.72
C VAL A 431 35.15 -8.08 -1.02
N GLU A 432 34.04 -8.79 -0.90
CA GLU A 432 34.05 -10.17 -0.40
C GLU A 432 34.75 -11.10 -1.40
N LEU A 433 35.70 -11.89 -0.90
CA LEU A 433 36.38 -12.90 -1.70
C LEU A 433 35.43 -14.07 -1.99
N PRO A 434 35.47 -14.64 -3.21
CA PRO A 434 34.58 -15.73 -3.58
C PRO A 434 34.76 -16.93 -2.65
N SER A 435 33.65 -17.41 -2.08
CA SER A 435 33.59 -18.68 -1.35
C SER A 435 33.43 -19.84 -2.33
N ASP A 436 34.10 -20.97 -2.10
CA ASP A 436 34.04 -22.18 -2.95
C ASP A 436 32.64 -22.83 -3.01
N ALA A 437 31.68 -22.34 -2.22
CA ALA A 437 30.29 -22.78 -2.27
C ALA A 437 29.56 -22.14 -3.47
N VAL A 438 29.63 -22.77 -4.63
CA VAL A 438 28.76 -22.45 -5.78
C VAL A 438 27.32 -22.86 -5.42
N ALA A 439 26.54 -21.94 -4.88
CA ALA A 439 25.11 -22.13 -4.75
C ALA A 439 24.52 -22.20 -6.17
N ASN A 440 23.91 -23.35 -6.49
CA ASN A 440 23.35 -23.64 -7.80
C ASN A 440 22.01 -22.90 -7.97
N ILE A 441 22.05 -21.56 -8.05
CA ILE A 441 20.86 -20.68 -8.18
C ILE A 441 20.04 -21.04 -9.45
N GLU A 442 20.65 -21.71 -10.44
CA GLU A 442 20.06 -22.04 -11.73
C GLU A 442 18.98 -23.16 -11.72
N GLN A 443 18.69 -23.82 -10.59
CA GLN A 443 17.90 -25.06 -10.59
C GLN A 443 16.37 -24.89 -10.47
N THR A 444 15.84 -23.71 -10.18
CA THR A 444 14.38 -23.56 -10.06
C THR A 444 13.72 -23.33 -11.43
N GLN A 445 12.88 -24.26 -11.87
CA GLN A 445 12.15 -24.18 -13.15
C GLN A 445 11.35 -22.86 -13.30
N ALA A 446 10.86 -22.29 -12.20
CA ALA A 446 10.18 -21.00 -12.16
C ALA A 446 11.08 -19.83 -12.61
N LEU A 447 12.37 -19.82 -12.22
CA LEU A 447 13.33 -18.78 -12.59
C LEU A 447 13.67 -18.82 -14.08
N ARG A 448 13.74 -20.03 -14.67
CA ARG A 448 13.93 -20.18 -16.13
C ARG A 448 12.74 -19.66 -16.94
N HIS A 449 11.52 -19.90 -16.48
CA HIS A 449 10.31 -19.35 -17.10
C HIS A 449 10.22 -17.83 -16.95
N ALA A 450 10.62 -17.30 -15.79
CA ALA A 450 10.73 -15.87 -15.57
C ALA A 450 11.77 -15.26 -16.54
N GLU A 451 12.99 -15.79 -16.58
CA GLU A 451 14.07 -15.37 -17.51
C GLU A 451 13.56 -15.32 -18.96
N TYR A 452 12.85 -16.36 -19.40
CA TYR A 452 12.28 -16.40 -20.75
C TYR A 452 11.22 -15.32 -21.00
N LYS A 453 10.28 -15.10 -20.07
CA LYS A 453 9.22 -14.08 -20.21
C LYS A 453 9.80 -12.67 -20.21
N ILE A 454 10.75 -12.42 -19.32
CA ILE A 454 11.47 -11.15 -19.20
C ILE A 454 12.22 -10.90 -20.49
N ARG A 455 12.98 -11.89 -20.97
CA ARG A 455 13.68 -11.84 -22.24
C ARG A 455 12.73 -11.46 -23.38
N LYS A 456 11.60 -12.15 -23.53
CA LYS A 456 10.63 -11.85 -24.60
C LYS A 456 10.05 -10.43 -24.49
N THR A 457 9.88 -9.91 -23.28
CA THR A 457 9.36 -8.56 -23.03
C THR A 457 10.42 -7.50 -23.32
N PHE A 458 11.65 -7.72 -22.88
CA PHE A 458 12.79 -6.86 -23.16
C PHE A 458 13.23 -6.89 -24.63
N ASP A 459 13.24 -8.06 -25.29
CA ASP A 459 13.52 -8.18 -26.73
C ASP A 459 12.53 -7.35 -27.56
N LYS A 460 11.24 -7.33 -27.16
CA LYS A 460 10.24 -6.44 -27.78
C LYS A 460 10.52 -4.96 -27.51
N LEU A 461 11.04 -4.61 -26.33
CA LEU A 461 11.43 -3.24 -26.00
C LEU A 461 12.70 -2.80 -26.75
N ILE A 462 13.62 -3.72 -27.04
CA ILE A 462 14.83 -3.47 -27.85
C ILE A 462 14.45 -3.34 -29.34
N ASN A 463 13.55 -4.21 -29.82
CA ASN A 463 13.09 -4.25 -31.21
C ASN A 463 11.96 -3.26 -31.52
N ASP A 464 11.66 -2.29 -30.64
CA ASP A 464 10.97 -1.05 -31.00
C ASP A 464 11.89 -0.14 -31.87
N GLN A 465 12.68 -0.75 -32.76
CA GLN A 465 13.20 -0.17 -33.99
C GLN A 465 11.97 0.25 -34.82
N LYS A 466 11.44 1.42 -34.50
CA LYS A 466 10.39 2.02 -35.32
C LYS A 466 11.04 2.41 -36.64
N PHE A 467 10.88 1.54 -37.64
CA PHE A 467 10.88 1.93 -39.03
C PHE A 467 9.88 3.08 -39.16
N MET A 468 10.38 4.31 -39.24
CA MET A 468 9.52 5.45 -39.51
C MET A 468 9.22 5.41 -40.99
N ARG A 469 7.97 5.10 -41.30
CA ARG A 469 7.42 5.04 -42.65
C ARG A 469 7.02 6.42 -43.14
N ALA A 470 6.80 6.54 -44.44
CA ALA A 470 6.46 7.81 -45.10
C ALA A 470 7.38 8.99 -44.72
N GLN A 471 8.69 8.79 -44.80
CA GLN A 471 9.71 9.82 -44.55
C GLN A 471 10.27 10.35 -45.87
N ALA A 472 10.80 11.57 -45.84
CA ALA A 472 11.42 12.19 -47.02
C ALA A 472 12.80 11.64 -47.38
N ASP A 473 13.47 11.04 -46.40
CA ASP A 473 14.75 10.36 -46.55
C ASP A 473 14.74 9.04 -45.77
N GLY A 474 15.52 8.06 -46.21
CA GLY A 474 15.61 6.77 -45.54
C GLY A 474 16.50 5.76 -46.24
N ASP A 475 16.74 4.66 -45.53
CA ASP A 475 17.62 3.58 -45.99
C ASP A 475 16.91 2.67 -47.00
N GLU A 476 15.59 2.58 -46.92
CA GLU A 476 14.74 1.76 -47.80
C GLU A 476 13.57 2.58 -48.36
N VAL A 477 13.00 2.12 -49.47
CA VAL A 477 11.79 2.72 -50.07
C VAL A 477 10.55 2.10 -49.43
N ASP A 478 9.63 2.94 -48.98
CA ASP A 478 8.30 2.54 -48.51
C ASP A 478 7.41 2.27 -49.73
N ILE A 479 7.31 0.99 -50.11
CA ILE A 479 6.55 0.56 -51.30
C ILE A 479 5.07 0.98 -51.17
N ASP A 480 4.49 0.92 -49.98
CA ASP A 480 3.08 1.24 -49.77
C ASP A 480 2.82 2.74 -49.96
N ALA A 481 3.71 3.60 -49.42
CA ALA A 481 3.65 5.04 -49.63
C ALA A 481 3.91 5.42 -51.09
N TRP A 482 4.86 4.75 -51.76
CA TRP A 482 5.15 4.97 -53.17
C TRP A 482 3.99 4.58 -54.09
N VAL A 483 3.34 3.44 -53.83
CA VAL A 483 2.14 3.00 -54.57
C VAL A 483 0.98 3.97 -54.33
N SER A 484 0.80 4.46 -53.10
CA SER A 484 -0.23 5.44 -52.76
C SER A 484 0.00 6.77 -53.49
N ALA A 485 1.23 7.29 -53.50
CA ALA A 485 1.61 8.48 -54.26
C ALA A 485 1.36 8.32 -55.77
N ARG A 486 1.60 7.11 -56.31
CA ARG A 486 1.43 6.82 -57.74
C ARG A 486 -0.03 6.65 -58.18
N THR A 487 -0.92 6.31 -57.25
CA THR A 487 -2.36 6.14 -57.53
C THR A 487 -3.16 7.43 -57.40
N ASN A 488 -2.55 8.52 -56.93
CA ASN A 488 -3.21 9.82 -56.78
C ASN A 488 -3.49 10.47 -58.17
N PRO A 489 -4.74 10.87 -58.48
CA PRO A 489 -5.11 11.40 -59.81
C PRO A 489 -4.57 12.80 -60.10
N ARG A 490 -4.18 13.57 -59.08
CA ARG A 490 -3.49 14.86 -59.22
C ARG A 490 -1.99 14.60 -59.03
N ARG A 491 -1.25 14.50 -60.14
CA ARG A 491 0.18 14.17 -60.11
C ARG A 491 1.00 15.40 -59.79
N ASP A 492 1.19 15.69 -58.50
CA ASP A 492 2.10 16.73 -58.05
C ASP A 492 3.42 16.12 -57.55
N SER A 493 4.54 16.82 -57.75
CA SER A 493 5.87 16.36 -57.30
C SER A 493 5.96 16.12 -55.79
N ASP A 494 5.08 16.77 -55.05
CA ASP A 494 5.06 16.76 -53.59
C ASP A 494 4.54 15.44 -53.01
N ASP A 495 3.79 14.66 -53.80
CA ASP A 495 3.27 13.35 -53.38
C ASP A 495 4.39 12.31 -53.16
N PHE A 496 5.53 12.47 -53.84
CA PHE A 496 6.69 11.60 -53.67
C PHE A 496 7.66 12.06 -52.57
N GLN A 497 7.33 13.15 -51.84
CA GLN A 497 8.23 13.67 -50.82
C GLN A 497 8.34 12.78 -49.59
N ASN A 498 7.45 11.80 -49.37
CA ASN A 498 7.43 10.98 -48.15
C ASN A 498 7.35 9.49 -48.48
N VAL A 499 8.29 8.96 -49.26
CA VAL A 499 8.28 7.58 -49.78
C VAL A 499 9.39 6.68 -49.24
N TYR A 500 10.11 7.11 -48.20
CA TYR A 500 11.21 6.35 -47.63
C TYR A 500 10.89 5.83 -46.22
N ILE A 501 11.57 4.75 -45.85
CA ILE A 501 11.59 4.19 -44.51
C ILE A 501 12.92 4.54 -43.87
N ARG A 502 12.87 5.25 -42.74
CA ARG A 502 14.05 5.58 -41.96
C ARG A 502 14.18 4.64 -40.78
N ASN A 503 15.33 3.95 -40.67
CA ASN A 503 15.63 3.15 -39.50
C ASN A 503 16.10 4.08 -38.37
N ASN A 504 15.24 4.33 -37.38
CA ASN A 504 15.62 5.12 -36.22
C ASN A 504 16.55 4.30 -35.31
N ARG A 505 17.85 4.37 -35.60
CA ARG A 505 18.91 3.92 -34.69
C ARG A 505 18.99 4.88 -33.50
N ASN A 506 18.00 4.85 -32.62
CA ASN A 506 18.10 5.57 -31.37
C ASN A 506 19.23 4.93 -30.56
N ASN A 507 20.37 5.60 -30.51
CA ASN A 507 21.58 5.07 -29.90
C ASN A 507 21.37 5.09 -28.37
N ARG A 508 20.85 3.99 -27.83
CA ARG A 508 20.63 3.79 -26.39
C ARG A 508 21.95 4.03 -25.66
N ASN A 509 21.95 5.03 -24.77
CA ASN A 509 23.11 5.37 -23.95
C ASN A 509 22.65 5.57 -22.50
N ILE A 510 22.40 4.45 -21.82
CA ILE A 510 21.79 4.38 -20.50
C ILE A 510 22.79 3.73 -19.53
N ALA A 511 22.92 4.29 -18.33
CA ALA A 511 23.64 3.70 -17.21
C ALA A 511 22.70 3.43 -16.03
N ILE A 512 22.73 2.21 -15.50
CA ILE A 512 21.86 1.77 -14.41
C ILE A 512 22.70 1.37 -13.19
N MET A 513 22.38 1.93 -12.04
CA MET A 513 22.95 1.52 -10.75
C MET A 513 21.87 0.83 -9.92
N PHE A 514 22.14 -0.37 -9.40
CA PHE A 514 21.30 -1.02 -8.39
C PHE A 514 21.99 -0.95 -7.03
N ALA A 515 21.37 -0.26 -6.09
CA ALA A 515 21.69 -0.27 -4.67
C ALA A 515 20.78 -1.30 -3.98
N VAL A 516 21.35 -2.40 -3.51
CA VAL A 516 20.63 -3.50 -2.86
C VAL A 516 20.84 -3.42 -1.36
N ASP A 517 19.76 -3.27 -0.61
CA ASP A 517 19.80 -3.29 0.85
C ASP A 517 20.09 -4.71 1.35
N LEU A 518 21.13 -4.85 2.18
CA LEU A 518 21.55 -6.11 2.78
C LEU A 518 21.30 -6.15 4.29
N SER A 519 20.42 -5.30 4.85
CA SER A 519 20.20 -5.22 6.30
C SER A 519 19.33 -6.34 6.91
N GLY A 520 19.29 -6.40 8.24
CA GLY A 520 19.05 -7.57 9.09
C GLY A 520 17.63 -8.14 9.11
N SER A 521 16.69 -7.51 8.41
CA SER A 521 15.36 -8.07 8.15
C SER A 521 15.32 -9.05 6.98
N THR A 522 16.46 -9.29 6.31
CA THR A 522 16.61 -10.31 5.25
C THR A 522 17.03 -11.69 5.78
N SER A 523 16.54 -12.11 6.95
CA SER A 523 16.70 -13.50 7.40
C SER A 523 15.73 -14.44 6.65
N GLY A 524 16.25 -15.60 6.21
CA GLY A 524 15.45 -16.64 5.54
C GLY A 524 15.14 -16.37 4.07
N TRP A 525 13.87 -16.61 3.68
CA TRP A 525 13.42 -16.57 2.29
C TRP A 525 13.71 -15.24 1.58
N LYS A 526 13.56 -14.08 2.25
CA LYS A 526 13.79 -12.74 1.68
C LYS A 526 15.19 -12.54 1.06
N ASN A 527 16.25 -12.98 1.73
CA ASN A 527 17.60 -12.90 1.17
C ASN A 527 17.74 -13.75 -0.08
N GLU A 528 17.15 -14.95 -0.07
CA GLU A 528 17.12 -15.80 -1.25
C GLU A 528 16.36 -15.14 -2.42
N MET A 529 15.28 -14.40 -2.14
CA MET A 529 14.58 -13.59 -3.14
C MET A 529 15.45 -12.48 -3.72
N ILE A 530 16.16 -11.74 -2.88
CA ILE A 530 17.05 -10.64 -3.31
C ILE A 530 18.18 -11.19 -4.17
N LYS A 531 18.78 -12.31 -3.77
CA LYS A 531 19.81 -13.01 -4.57
C LYS A 531 19.26 -13.45 -5.92
N GLN A 532 18.13 -14.15 -5.94
CA GLN A 532 17.50 -14.64 -7.18
C GLN A 532 17.11 -13.48 -8.10
N SER A 533 16.56 -12.40 -7.55
CA SER A 533 16.19 -11.18 -8.30
C SER A 533 17.41 -10.49 -8.89
N THR A 534 18.45 -10.31 -8.09
CA THR A 534 19.71 -9.68 -8.51
C THR A 534 20.41 -10.50 -9.59
N TRP A 535 20.46 -11.83 -9.42
CA TRP A 535 20.99 -12.76 -10.41
C TRP A 535 20.24 -12.65 -11.75
N LEU A 536 18.92 -12.73 -11.70
CA LEU A 536 18.07 -12.69 -12.89
C LEU A 536 18.19 -11.35 -13.63
N LEU A 537 18.29 -10.24 -12.89
CA LEU A 537 18.52 -8.91 -13.44
C LEU A 537 19.89 -8.79 -14.11
N CYS A 538 20.96 -9.21 -13.44
CA CYS A 538 22.32 -9.21 -14.00
C CYS A 538 22.36 -9.99 -15.31
N LYS A 539 21.78 -11.20 -15.34
CA LYS A 539 21.74 -12.05 -16.53
C LYS A 539 20.93 -11.44 -17.68
N THR A 540 19.86 -10.72 -17.35
CA THR A 540 19.01 -10.02 -18.34
C THR A 540 19.73 -8.78 -18.90
N LEU A 541 20.30 -7.93 -18.04
CA LEU A 541 20.98 -6.69 -18.40
C LEU A 541 22.30 -6.92 -19.15
N ALA A 542 23.03 -7.99 -18.82
CA ALA A 542 24.25 -8.36 -19.55
C ALA A 542 24.00 -8.60 -21.05
N ARG A 543 22.81 -9.06 -21.44
CA ARG A 543 22.43 -9.26 -22.85
C ARG A 543 21.93 -7.99 -23.54
N LEU A 544 21.43 -7.02 -22.79
CA LEU A 544 20.89 -5.75 -23.30
C LEU A 544 22.00 -4.80 -23.80
N GLY A 545 23.23 -4.97 -23.31
CA GLY A 545 24.38 -4.13 -23.70
C GLY A 545 24.43 -2.76 -23.03
N ASP A 546 23.49 -2.46 -22.12
CA ASP A 546 23.51 -1.23 -21.32
C ASP A 546 24.60 -1.27 -20.25
N GLN A 547 25.12 -0.09 -19.87
CA GLN A 547 26.04 0.02 -18.76
C GLN A 547 25.28 -0.18 -17.46
N TYR A 548 25.67 -1.14 -16.63
CA TYR A 548 25.04 -1.34 -15.33
C TYR A 548 26.04 -1.67 -14.23
N ALA A 549 25.66 -1.41 -12.98
CA ALA A 549 26.42 -1.82 -11.81
C ALA A 549 25.47 -2.20 -10.68
N VAL A 550 25.94 -3.08 -9.80
CA VAL A 550 25.19 -3.62 -8.66
C VAL A 550 26.07 -3.54 -7.42
N TYR A 551 25.56 -2.89 -6.39
CA TYR A 551 26.22 -2.71 -5.11
C TYR A 551 25.25 -3.08 -3.99
N GLY A 552 25.70 -3.92 -3.06
CA GLY A 552 25.04 -4.11 -1.78
C GLY A 552 25.40 -2.98 -0.83
N PHE A 553 24.52 -2.64 0.09
CA PHE A 553 24.82 -1.69 1.17
C PHE A 553 24.27 -2.18 2.50
N SER A 554 24.99 -1.86 3.57
CA SER A 554 24.56 -2.07 4.96
C SER A 554 25.20 -1.01 5.87
N GLY A 555 24.71 -0.88 7.09
CA GLY A 555 25.25 0.02 8.10
C GLY A 555 25.16 -0.54 9.51
N SER A 556 26.08 -0.10 10.36
CA SER A 556 26.03 -0.25 11.81
C SER A 556 26.56 1.04 12.46
N GLY A 557 25.70 2.05 12.54
CA GLY A 557 26.04 3.39 13.00
C GLY A 557 26.92 4.19 12.02
N ARG A 558 27.16 5.45 12.37
CA ARG A 558 27.88 6.42 11.51
C ARG A 558 29.32 6.03 11.17
N LYS A 559 29.99 5.21 11.99
CA LYS A 559 31.40 4.83 11.80
C LYS A 559 31.56 3.54 10.95
N GLN A 560 30.49 2.79 10.72
CA GLN A 560 30.52 1.50 10.00
C GLN A 560 29.42 1.43 8.94
N CYS A 561 29.44 2.36 7.97
CA CYS A 561 28.67 2.20 6.74
C CYS A 561 29.47 1.33 5.75
N GLU A 562 28.84 0.35 5.12
CA GLU A 562 29.52 -0.62 4.26
C GLU A 562 28.86 -0.71 2.88
N ILE A 563 29.68 -0.75 1.84
CA ILE A 563 29.27 -0.96 0.45
C ILE A 563 29.96 -2.21 -0.06
N PHE A 564 29.20 -3.09 -0.70
CA PHE A 564 29.66 -4.37 -1.24
C PHE A 564 29.58 -4.34 -2.77
N PRO A 565 30.69 -4.17 -3.49
CA PRO A 565 30.70 -4.17 -4.95
C PRO A 565 30.44 -5.57 -5.51
N VAL A 566 29.21 -5.81 -5.97
CA VAL A 566 28.80 -7.10 -6.56
C VAL A 566 29.15 -7.15 -8.04
N LYS A 567 28.97 -6.03 -8.75
CA LYS A 567 29.33 -5.87 -10.16
C LYS A 567 29.58 -4.40 -10.45
N THR A 568 30.76 -4.05 -10.95
CA THR A 568 31.08 -2.65 -11.27
C THR A 568 30.75 -2.30 -12.73
N PHE A 569 30.73 -1.01 -13.10
CA PHE A 569 30.46 -0.60 -14.49
C PHE A 569 31.51 -1.13 -15.48
N ASN A 570 32.78 -1.19 -15.08
CA ASN A 570 33.89 -1.62 -15.92
C ASN A 570 34.05 -3.14 -15.98
N GLU A 571 33.20 -3.88 -15.29
CA GLU A 571 33.25 -5.33 -15.18
C GLU A 571 32.20 -5.97 -16.09
N ALA A 572 32.59 -7.03 -16.80
CA ALA A 572 31.66 -7.88 -17.55
C ALA A 572 30.99 -8.90 -16.61
N TYR A 573 29.76 -9.27 -16.93
CA TYR A 573 29.07 -10.34 -16.19
C TYR A 573 29.81 -11.68 -16.39
N SER A 574 30.19 -12.32 -15.29
CA SER A 574 30.98 -13.55 -15.27
C SER A 574 30.57 -14.43 -14.09
N ALA A 575 31.04 -15.68 -14.05
CA ALA A 575 30.80 -16.59 -12.94
C ALA A 575 31.26 -16.02 -11.58
N ALA A 576 32.27 -15.14 -11.55
CA ALA A 576 32.71 -14.46 -10.33
C ALA A 576 31.65 -13.48 -9.77
N VAL A 577 30.83 -12.88 -10.64
CA VAL A 577 29.67 -12.08 -10.22
C VAL A 577 28.61 -12.99 -9.59
N ASP A 578 28.38 -14.17 -10.16
CA ASP A 578 27.42 -15.16 -9.60
C ASP A 578 27.84 -15.65 -8.22
N THR A 579 29.15 -15.89 -8.02
CA THR A 579 29.68 -16.25 -6.69
C THR A 579 29.48 -15.12 -5.68
N ARG A 580 29.70 -13.85 -6.07
CA ARG A 580 29.44 -12.70 -5.19
C ARG A 580 27.95 -12.53 -4.86
N ILE A 581 27.07 -12.72 -5.84
CA ILE A 581 25.61 -12.70 -5.61
C ILE A 581 25.22 -13.81 -4.63
N SER A 582 25.75 -15.02 -4.82
CA SER A 582 25.51 -16.16 -3.94
C SER A 582 26.05 -15.93 -2.52
N ALA A 583 27.18 -15.24 -2.41
CA ALA A 583 27.85 -14.94 -1.15
C ALA A 583 27.17 -13.83 -0.34
N MET A 584 26.27 -13.02 -0.92
CA MET A 584 25.58 -11.95 -0.19
C MET A 584 24.96 -12.47 1.11
N LYS A 585 25.27 -11.83 2.22
CA LYS A 585 24.69 -12.16 3.53
C LYS A 585 23.89 -10.98 4.07
N PRO A 586 22.82 -11.25 4.82
CA PRO A 586 22.19 -10.23 5.62
C PRO A 586 23.21 -9.73 6.67
N HIS A 587 23.35 -8.42 6.76
CA HIS A 587 24.12 -7.67 7.73
C HIS A 587 23.16 -6.87 8.61
N GLN A 588 23.61 -5.92 9.41
CA GLN A 588 22.85 -5.41 10.56
C GLN A 588 21.73 -4.42 10.21
N TYR A 589 22.05 -3.14 10.00
CA TYR A 589 21.08 -2.05 9.86
C TYR A 589 21.29 -1.28 8.54
N THR A 590 20.57 -0.19 8.31
CA THR A 590 20.48 0.56 7.05
C THR A 590 20.66 2.07 7.21
N ARG A 591 21.88 2.58 6.98
CA ARG A 591 22.14 4.03 6.86
C ARG A 591 22.14 4.49 5.39
N MET A 592 20.95 4.59 4.80
CA MET A 592 20.77 4.78 3.35
C MET A 592 21.40 6.05 2.76
N GLY A 593 21.38 7.18 3.49
CA GLY A 593 21.80 8.47 2.93
C GLY A 593 23.26 8.48 2.49
N ALA A 594 24.17 7.94 3.30
CA ALA A 594 25.58 7.80 2.97
C ALA A 594 25.80 6.88 1.75
N ALA A 595 25.09 5.75 1.70
CA ALA A 595 25.16 4.81 0.58
C ALA A 595 24.68 5.45 -0.74
N ILE A 596 23.54 6.15 -0.71
CA ILE A 596 22.97 6.84 -1.88
C ILE A 596 23.93 7.91 -2.40
N ARG A 597 24.53 8.72 -1.52
CA ARG A 597 25.53 9.74 -1.91
C ARG A 597 26.75 9.11 -2.58
N HIS A 598 27.24 8.01 -2.02
CA HIS A 598 28.37 7.28 -2.57
C HIS A 598 28.08 6.72 -3.96
N LEU A 599 26.97 5.98 -4.11
CA LEU A 599 26.58 5.37 -5.37
C LEU A 599 26.19 6.41 -6.43
N SER A 600 25.60 7.54 -6.02
CA SER A 600 25.33 8.68 -6.90
C SER A 600 26.61 9.29 -7.45
N THR A 601 27.67 9.36 -6.65
CA THR A 601 28.98 9.85 -7.10
C THR A 601 29.61 8.91 -8.13
N ILE A 602 29.47 7.59 -7.94
CA ILE A 602 29.95 6.59 -8.91
C ILE A 602 29.14 6.68 -10.21
N LEU A 603 27.81 6.67 -10.11
CA LEU A 603 26.92 6.74 -11.28
C LEU A 603 27.11 8.05 -12.05
N GLY A 604 27.32 9.17 -11.36
CA GLY A 604 27.55 10.49 -11.97
C GLY A 604 28.81 10.57 -12.83
N LYS A 605 29.81 9.70 -12.61
CA LYS A 605 31.04 9.63 -13.43
C LYS A 605 30.83 8.96 -14.78
N THR A 606 29.70 8.28 -14.99
CA THR A 606 29.41 7.59 -16.26
C THR A 606 29.08 8.58 -17.38
N THR A 607 29.44 8.26 -18.61
CA THR A 607 29.18 9.10 -19.80
C THR A 607 27.79 8.90 -20.41
N ALA A 608 26.93 8.11 -19.77
CA ALA A 608 25.59 7.84 -20.26
C ALA A 608 24.69 9.07 -20.25
N LYS A 609 23.82 9.19 -21.27
CA LYS A 609 22.84 10.29 -21.37
C LYS A 609 21.77 10.17 -20.30
N THR A 610 21.28 8.96 -20.06
CA THR A 610 20.27 8.67 -19.04
C THR A 610 20.91 7.83 -17.95
N ARG A 611 20.88 8.33 -16.70
CA ARG A 611 21.46 7.64 -15.54
C ARG A 611 20.37 7.34 -14.53
N ILE A 612 20.17 6.07 -14.19
CA ILE A 612 19.09 5.60 -13.32
C ILE A 612 19.69 4.96 -12.08
N LEU A 613 19.22 5.36 -10.90
CA LEU A 613 19.61 4.77 -9.62
C LEU A 613 18.40 4.02 -9.04
N PHE A 614 18.44 2.70 -9.08
CA PHE A 614 17.48 1.86 -8.38
C PHE A 614 17.94 1.61 -6.95
N VAL A 615 17.06 1.79 -5.99
CA VAL A 615 17.28 1.41 -4.59
C VAL A 615 16.28 0.32 -4.24
N LEU A 616 16.77 -0.88 -4.00
CA LEU A 616 16.01 -2.05 -3.56
C LEU A 616 16.12 -2.15 -2.05
N THR A 617 15.03 -1.93 -1.33
CA THR A 617 15.01 -1.99 0.14
C THR A 617 13.75 -2.72 0.63
N ASP A 618 13.83 -3.31 1.81
CA ASP A 618 12.74 -4.03 2.45
C ASP A 618 12.07 -3.24 3.59
N GLY A 619 12.44 -1.97 3.81
CA GLY A 619 11.88 -1.15 4.88
C GLY A 619 12.34 0.32 4.91
N ARG A 620 11.99 1.00 6.02
CA ARG A 620 12.41 2.37 6.33
C ARG A 620 13.92 2.43 6.62
N PRO A 621 14.59 3.58 6.37
CA PRO A 621 15.97 3.78 6.84
C PRO A 621 16.00 3.66 8.38
N ASP A 622 16.74 2.69 8.89
CA ASP A 622 16.83 2.40 10.33
C ASP A 622 18.27 2.01 10.69
N ASP A 623 18.84 2.62 11.73
CA ASP A 623 20.20 2.38 12.23
C ASP A 623 20.23 2.31 13.77
N LEU A 624 21.35 1.91 14.37
CA LEU A 624 21.50 1.72 15.83
C LEU A 624 21.40 3.02 16.66
N ASP A 625 21.57 4.19 16.05
CA ASP A 625 21.64 5.49 16.72
C ASP A 625 20.39 6.35 16.49
N SER A 626 20.48 7.67 16.69
CA SER A 626 19.38 8.63 16.47
C SER A 626 18.91 8.74 15.02
N TYR A 627 19.48 7.95 14.11
CA TYR A 627 19.07 7.87 12.69
C TYR A 627 17.70 7.19 12.49
N ARG A 628 17.08 6.65 13.55
CA ARG A 628 15.73 6.07 13.49
C ARG A 628 14.63 7.09 13.18
N GLY A 629 13.56 6.61 12.55
CA GLY A 629 12.33 7.38 12.37
C GLY A 629 12.48 8.56 11.41
N GLN A 630 11.98 9.73 11.79
CA GLN A 630 11.91 10.91 10.91
C GLN A 630 13.29 11.41 10.47
N TYR A 631 14.32 11.25 11.31
CA TYR A 631 15.67 11.70 10.99
C TYR A 631 16.24 10.95 9.78
N GLY A 632 16.19 9.61 9.78
CA GLY A 632 16.69 8.79 8.68
C GLY A 632 15.91 8.98 7.38
N VAL A 633 14.58 9.18 7.48
CA VAL A 633 13.72 9.51 6.33
C VAL A 633 14.13 10.84 5.70
N GLU A 634 14.40 11.86 6.51
CA GLU A 634 14.76 13.20 6.03
C GLU A 634 16.18 13.23 5.43
N ASP A 635 17.18 12.58 6.05
CA ASP A 635 18.52 12.49 5.44
C ASP A 635 18.48 11.74 4.11
N THR A 636 17.72 10.64 4.05
CA THR A 636 17.54 9.85 2.82
C THR A 636 16.85 10.68 1.73
N ARG A 637 15.81 11.46 2.07
CA ARG A 637 15.14 12.40 1.17
C ARG A 637 16.13 13.43 0.60
N ILE A 638 16.96 14.01 1.45
CA ILE A 638 17.99 14.96 1.03
C ILE A 638 19.02 14.28 0.11
N ALA A 639 19.51 13.09 0.44
CA ALA A 639 20.43 12.33 -0.40
C ALA A 639 19.84 12.01 -1.79
N LEU A 640 18.55 11.67 -1.86
CA LEU A 640 17.85 11.42 -3.12
C LEU A 640 17.66 12.69 -3.95
N ASN A 641 17.45 13.84 -3.30
CA ASN A 641 17.40 15.13 -3.98
C ASN A 641 18.77 15.57 -4.49
N GLU A 642 19.85 15.27 -3.76
CA GLU A 642 21.23 15.45 -4.24
C GLU A 642 21.50 14.58 -5.48
N ALA A 643 21.02 13.34 -5.50
CA ALA A 643 21.10 12.49 -6.68
C ALA A 643 20.35 13.10 -7.89
N LYS A 644 19.15 13.65 -7.67
CA LYS A 644 18.39 14.37 -8.71
C LYS A 644 19.16 15.59 -9.24
N ALA A 645 19.83 16.34 -8.36
CA ALA A 645 20.65 17.48 -8.74
C ALA A 645 21.84 17.07 -9.64
N LEU A 646 22.33 15.85 -9.50
CA LEU A 646 23.33 15.24 -10.40
C LEU A 646 22.74 14.69 -11.71
N SER A 647 21.50 15.06 -12.05
CA SER A 647 20.75 14.56 -13.22
C SER A 647 20.57 13.04 -13.22
N LEU A 648 20.57 12.42 -12.03
CA LEU A 648 20.26 11.01 -11.85
C LEU A 648 18.74 10.86 -11.68
N LYS A 649 18.19 9.73 -12.13
CA LYS A 649 16.80 9.35 -11.93
C LYS A 649 16.72 8.30 -10.82
N PRO A 650 16.62 8.69 -9.53
CA PRO A 650 16.43 7.73 -8.46
C PRO A 650 15.03 7.10 -8.51
N PHE A 651 14.95 5.80 -8.22
CA PHE A 651 13.71 5.04 -8.16
C PHE A 651 13.80 4.00 -7.04
N VAL A 652 12.80 3.95 -6.16
CA VAL A 652 12.79 2.99 -5.04
C VAL A 652 11.88 1.80 -5.34
N LEU A 653 12.41 0.61 -5.14
CA LEU A 653 11.70 -0.65 -5.21
C LEU A 653 11.63 -1.19 -3.79
N THR A 654 10.41 -1.20 -3.23
CA THR A 654 10.20 -1.62 -1.85
C THR A 654 9.40 -2.91 -1.75
N PHE A 655 9.74 -3.75 -0.77
CA PHE A 655 8.91 -4.88 -0.35
C PHE A 655 8.05 -4.56 0.89
N ASP A 656 8.22 -3.36 1.45
CA ASP A 656 7.52 -2.88 2.63
C ASP A 656 6.13 -2.36 2.26
N LYS A 657 5.09 -3.04 2.77
CA LYS A 657 3.69 -2.62 2.58
C LYS A 657 3.38 -1.29 3.26
N GLU A 658 4.08 -0.98 4.35
CA GLU A 658 3.99 0.30 5.08
C GLU A 658 4.83 1.40 4.41
N GLY A 659 5.50 1.06 3.30
CA GLY A 659 6.24 1.95 2.40
C GLY A 659 5.45 3.18 1.95
N MET A 660 4.14 3.02 1.81
CA MET A 660 3.25 4.04 1.25
C MET A 660 3.16 5.30 2.11
N ASP A 661 3.47 5.23 3.40
CA ASP A 661 3.34 6.36 4.32
C ASP A 661 4.49 7.38 4.18
N TYR A 662 5.69 6.92 3.79
CA TYR A 662 6.91 7.75 3.81
C TYR A 662 7.59 7.91 2.45
N LEU A 663 7.40 6.97 1.52
CA LEU A 663 8.00 7.05 0.18
C LEU A 663 7.50 8.24 -0.66
N PRO A 664 6.21 8.63 -0.64
CA PRO A 664 5.75 9.84 -1.34
C PRO A 664 6.47 11.09 -0.84
N TYR A 665 6.68 11.20 0.47
CA TYR A 665 7.41 12.31 1.09
C TYR A 665 8.89 12.31 0.69
N MET A 666 9.52 11.13 0.58
CA MET A 666 10.93 11.01 0.21
C MET A 666 11.24 11.29 -1.27
N LEU A 667 10.44 10.78 -2.20
CA LEU A 667 10.77 10.79 -3.64
C LEU A 667 9.84 11.61 -4.50
N GLY A 668 8.65 11.92 -4.00
CA GLY A 668 7.50 12.38 -4.79
C GLY A 668 6.76 11.21 -5.45
N SER A 669 5.59 11.50 -5.99
CA SER A 669 4.74 10.52 -6.68
C SER A 669 5.42 9.95 -7.93
N ASN A 670 5.15 8.68 -8.26
CA ASN A 670 5.65 7.96 -9.45
C ASN A 670 7.16 7.66 -9.50
N ARG A 671 7.85 7.65 -8.34
CA ARG A 671 9.29 7.32 -8.23
C ARG A 671 9.57 6.16 -7.27
N TYR A 672 8.54 5.40 -6.94
CA TYR A 672 8.65 4.19 -6.15
C TYR A 672 7.62 3.14 -6.60
N GLN A 673 7.86 1.87 -6.28
CA GLN A 673 6.92 0.77 -6.56
C GLN A 673 6.99 -0.28 -5.44
N LEU A 674 5.82 -0.70 -4.97
CA LEU A 674 5.68 -1.84 -4.07
C LEU A 674 5.74 -3.15 -4.87
N ILE A 675 6.63 -4.05 -4.46
CA ILE A 675 6.76 -5.39 -5.00
C ILE A 675 6.13 -6.38 -4.01
N THR A 676 5.00 -6.95 -4.39
CA THR A 676 4.30 -7.97 -3.59
C THR A 676 4.70 -9.39 -3.95
N ASP A 677 5.25 -9.60 -5.16
CA ASP A 677 5.68 -10.90 -5.69
C ASP A 677 6.96 -10.76 -6.53
N ILE A 678 7.94 -11.62 -6.28
CA ILE A 678 9.24 -11.69 -6.97
C ILE A 678 9.06 -11.98 -8.45
N GLY A 679 8.07 -12.81 -8.81
CA GLY A 679 7.79 -13.13 -10.20
C GLY A 679 7.46 -11.88 -11.03
N GLN A 680 7.04 -10.80 -10.38
CA GLN A 680 6.69 -9.53 -11.01
C GLN A 680 7.86 -8.54 -11.06
N LEU A 681 8.85 -8.66 -10.18
CA LEU A 681 9.95 -7.69 -10.06
C LEU A 681 10.66 -7.42 -11.39
N PRO A 682 10.97 -8.43 -12.21
CA PRO A 682 11.57 -8.18 -13.51
C PRO A 682 10.64 -7.52 -14.54
N ILE A 683 9.32 -7.83 -14.49
CA ILE A 683 8.32 -7.21 -15.36
C ILE A 683 8.14 -5.73 -14.96
N GLN A 684 8.08 -5.46 -13.66
CA GLN A 684 8.00 -4.10 -13.12
C GLN A 684 9.24 -3.30 -13.49
N ILE A 685 10.45 -3.85 -13.31
CA ILE A 685 11.69 -3.19 -13.73
C ILE A 685 11.69 -2.92 -15.23
N SER A 686 11.19 -3.84 -16.07
CA SER A 686 11.06 -3.60 -17.51
C SER A 686 10.12 -2.43 -17.85
N THR A 687 9.04 -2.31 -17.08
CA THR A 687 8.01 -1.27 -17.26
C THR A 687 8.55 0.08 -16.80
N ILE A 688 9.20 0.12 -15.64
CA ILE A 688 9.84 1.31 -15.08
C ILE A 688 11.00 1.76 -15.97
N TYR A 689 11.81 0.81 -16.46
CA TYR A 689 12.86 1.08 -17.41
C TYR A 689 12.28 1.76 -18.66
N LYS A 690 11.15 1.29 -19.20
CA LYS A 690 10.46 1.97 -20.32
C LYS A 690 10.08 3.40 -19.94
N GLN A 691 9.37 3.59 -18.82
CA GLN A 691 8.91 4.91 -18.36
C GLN A 691 10.04 5.91 -18.11
N LEU A 692 11.23 5.44 -17.70
CA LEU A 692 12.37 6.29 -17.37
C LEU A 692 13.29 6.56 -18.57
N THR A 693 13.13 5.83 -19.68
CA THR A 693 13.99 5.91 -20.88
C THR A 693 13.29 6.49 -22.10
N THR A 694 11.95 6.43 -22.17
CA THR A 694 11.10 7.31 -23.01
C THR A 694 10.95 8.67 -22.37
#